data_AF-A0A3S5ISQ3-F1
#
_entry.id   AF-A0A3S5ISQ3-F1
#
_cell.length_a   1.000
_cell.length_b   1.000
_cell.length_c   1.000
_cell.angle_alpha   90.00
_cell.angle_beta   90.00
_cell.angle_gamma   90.00
#
_symmetry.space_group_name_H-M   'P 1'
#
loop_
_entity.id
_entity.type
_entity.pdbx_description
1 polymer ?
#
loop_
_entity_poly.entity_id
_entity_poly.type
_entity_poly.pdbx_seq_one_letter_code
_entity_poly.pdbx_strand_id
1 'polypeptide(L)'
;MEFLSQFYNDDSYREYLDASPCFSLAVLSRKRLRIAEGLFRFFDSHTRFRVNYYSDLQSLFAKGVESSLPLEASGVLKSAWCSKHCKLRCSCLLVCLDWDQLGETAIDEVWLSGVSSQLKEYTRSFRSKVIIALTTENEIRNSANATAQLEKLQYNMKMFLGHDFKSVLPLFELGMEKESAEKLFEMALELARKYHTDEVLRLKNFKLEPSYSLVRRDFKIGWHSLVLNDTKSAQKYFESSYRILRKLAPPWPAMELRACGTLLLLRVLYSGSLESTISSDDIYCRLVEDHIMWIGKALRCGSSEVKHMARFVRLLIVGECYEWLVRNCLYLSAETRRDYLVAATGAFEEATEISQSRNSLQEPTVAPVFVGTECYLGTHKFIFCSETCIKALQLRVKNLLSELESESSLCLDALYISFGAYINLQAWEQVFFCMENFRQRRIGTYREAEFAHKLWISVMNSTSGKLIEQNREYILFSLVSLCFGPAVDGVQRHYMQKFLDLVRQNELKQVNLSYPRRGHFAPFTVLCNFQCDHHVCATPTELYITLFTASVEGIILDALSVTVSRLSGDGTESASTYLAFDKALKFNLNNPSSACLKLTLDEPGLYQCTSVRGCVNCAGMHLNVEWKLEKKQVQNRFYEKRRGLGVFLAYCIISHGYT
;
A
#
# COMPACT_ATOMS: atom_id res chain seq x y z
N MET A 1 -9.83 2.82 2.69
CA MET A 1 -10.72 2.32 1.61
C MET A 1 -11.08 3.41 0.63
N GLU A 2 -11.48 4.59 1.13
CA GLU A 2 -11.57 5.83 0.33
C GLU A 2 -10.28 6.10 -0.47
N PHE A 3 -9.11 5.88 0.12
CA PHE A 3 -7.84 5.92 -0.59
C PHE A 3 -7.70 4.94 -1.76
N LEU A 4 -7.99 3.64 -1.55
CA LEU A 4 -7.98 2.66 -2.65
C LEU A 4 -8.95 3.07 -3.76
N SER A 5 -10.02 3.79 -3.40
CA SER A 5 -10.99 4.30 -4.38
C SER A 5 -10.44 5.42 -5.27
N GLN A 6 -9.47 6.19 -4.79
CA GLN A 6 -8.79 7.25 -5.55
C GLN A 6 -7.97 6.70 -6.72
N PHE A 7 -7.62 5.40 -6.68
CA PHE A 7 -6.88 4.74 -7.75
C PHE A 7 -7.75 4.22 -8.90
N TYR A 8 -9.08 4.27 -8.76
CA TYR A 8 -10.00 3.96 -9.85
C TYR A 8 -10.37 5.19 -10.66
N ASN A 9 -10.52 5.00 -11.96
CA ASN A 9 -11.00 6.02 -12.91
C ASN A 9 -12.53 6.12 -12.89
N ASP A 10 -13.15 6.30 -11.71
CA ASP A 10 -14.59 6.48 -11.55
C ASP A 10 -14.89 7.37 -10.32
N ASP A 11 -15.14 8.67 -10.56
CA ASP A 11 -15.49 9.63 -9.52
C ASP A 11 -16.81 9.25 -8.81
N SER A 12 -17.72 8.62 -9.55
CA SER A 12 -19.01 8.12 -9.08
C SER A 12 -18.87 6.98 -8.08
N TYR A 13 -17.76 6.22 -8.12
CA TYR A 13 -17.43 5.23 -7.11
C TYR A 13 -16.90 5.90 -5.82
N ARG A 14 -16.10 6.96 -5.95
CA ARG A 14 -15.56 7.72 -4.80
C ARG A 14 -16.67 8.42 -4.01
N GLU A 15 -17.62 9.04 -4.69
CA GLU A 15 -18.81 9.65 -4.07
C GLU A 15 -19.64 8.66 -3.25
N TYR A 16 -19.64 7.37 -3.61
CA TYR A 16 -20.34 6.38 -2.79
C TYR A 16 -19.57 6.06 -1.51
N LEU A 17 -18.23 6.12 -1.55
CA LEU A 17 -17.39 5.97 -0.37
C LEU A 17 -17.22 7.29 0.40
N ASP A 18 -17.83 8.38 -0.07
CA ASP A 18 -17.98 9.63 0.67
C ASP A 18 -18.63 9.35 2.03
N ALA A 19 -18.19 10.08 3.03
CA ALA A 19 -18.67 9.99 4.39
C ALA A 19 -19.92 10.85 4.64
N SER A 20 -20.34 11.64 3.65
CA SER A 20 -21.65 12.28 3.57
C SER A 20 -22.48 11.70 2.40
N PRO A 21 -23.01 10.48 2.53
CA PRO A 21 -23.74 9.83 1.44
C PRO A 21 -25.06 10.55 1.13
N CYS A 22 -25.33 10.76 -0.15
CA CYS A 22 -26.53 11.45 -0.65
C CYS A 22 -27.72 10.50 -0.86
N PHE A 23 -28.92 11.07 -1.02
CA PHE A 23 -30.08 10.32 -1.47
C PHE A 23 -29.87 9.85 -2.91
N SER A 24 -30.21 8.60 -3.21
CA SER A 24 -30.06 8.08 -4.58
C SER A 24 -31.42 8.05 -5.28
N LEU A 25 -31.52 8.70 -6.43
CA LEU A 25 -32.69 8.70 -7.31
C LEU A 25 -32.35 7.95 -8.60
N ALA A 26 -33.05 6.85 -8.87
CA ALA A 26 -32.95 6.19 -10.17
C ALA A 26 -34.02 6.75 -11.10
N VAL A 27 -33.64 7.18 -12.30
CA VAL A 27 -34.55 7.73 -13.31
C VAL A 27 -34.66 6.73 -14.45
N LEU A 28 -35.84 6.15 -14.61
CA LEU A 28 -36.20 5.30 -15.74
C LEU A 28 -36.82 6.16 -16.83
N SER A 29 -36.12 6.31 -17.94
CA SER A 29 -36.59 7.09 -19.08
C SER A 29 -35.96 6.57 -20.37
N ARG A 30 -36.76 6.53 -21.44
CA ARG A 30 -36.27 6.31 -22.81
C ARG A 30 -35.73 7.59 -23.45
N LYS A 31 -36.08 8.75 -22.90
CA LYS A 31 -35.61 10.08 -23.32
C LYS A 31 -34.45 10.56 -22.44
N ARG A 32 -33.58 11.39 -23.01
CA ARG A 32 -32.52 12.09 -22.27
C ARG A 32 -33.12 13.26 -21.49
N LEU A 33 -33.41 13.05 -20.22
CA LEU A 33 -33.99 14.05 -19.32
C LEU A 33 -32.89 14.87 -18.63
N ARG A 34 -33.26 16.05 -18.12
CA ARG A 34 -32.38 16.96 -17.39
C ARG A 34 -32.75 17.08 -15.90
N ILE A 35 -33.30 16.01 -15.34
CA ILE A 35 -33.76 15.94 -13.93
C ILE A 35 -32.66 16.35 -12.95
N ALA A 36 -31.43 15.87 -13.16
CA ALA A 36 -30.30 16.19 -12.31
C ALA A 36 -30.00 17.69 -12.27
N GLU A 37 -30.04 18.37 -13.42
CA GLU A 37 -29.83 19.82 -13.53
C GLU A 37 -30.96 20.61 -12.86
N GLY A 38 -32.21 20.15 -13.02
CA GLY A 38 -33.37 20.75 -12.35
C GLY A 38 -33.30 20.65 -10.83
N LEU A 39 -32.99 19.46 -10.30
CA LEU A 39 -32.84 19.22 -8.87
C LEU A 39 -31.65 19.98 -8.26
N PHE A 40 -30.57 20.17 -9.02
CA PHE A 40 -29.36 20.87 -8.56
C PHE A 40 -29.65 22.31 -8.10
N ARG A 41 -30.69 22.96 -8.65
CA ARG A 41 -31.12 24.31 -8.25
C ARG A 41 -31.59 24.42 -6.80
N PHE A 42 -31.95 23.29 -6.19
CA PHE A 42 -32.49 23.20 -4.83
C PHE A 42 -31.54 22.49 -3.86
N PHE A 43 -30.32 22.16 -4.32
CA PHE A 43 -29.32 21.57 -3.43
C PHE A 43 -28.86 22.60 -2.41
N ASP A 44 -28.92 22.22 -1.14
CA ASP A 44 -28.28 22.95 -0.05
C ASP A 44 -27.11 22.12 0.52
N SER A 45 -26.45 22.64 1.55
CA SER A 45 -25.34 21.96 2.21
C SER A 45 -25.73 20.66 2.92
N HIS A 46 -27.03 20.39 3.12
CA HIS A 46 -27.53 19.28 3.95
C HIS A 46 -28.28 18.21 3.14
N THR A 47 -28.76 18.52 1.93
CA THR A 47 -29.62 17.65 1.13
C THR A 47 -29.11 17.57 -0.31
N ARG A 48 -28.55 16.42 -0.66
CA ARG A 48 -28.01 16.14 -2.00
C ARG A 48 -28.66 14.90 -2.60
N PHE A 49 -28.85 14.92 -3.92
CA PHE A 49 -29.29 13.75 -4.69
C PHE A 49 -28.21 13.30 -5.67
N ARG A 50 -27.98 11.99 -5.73
CA ARG A 50 -27.33 11.35 -6.87
C ARG A 50 -28.38 10.77 -7.80
N VAL A 51 -28.38 11.25 -9.03
CA VAL A 51 -29.34 10.85 -10.06
C VAL A 51 -28.66 9.87 -11.03
N ASN A 52 -29.19 8.65 -11.11
CA ASN A 52 -28.70 7.63 -12.03
C ASN A 52 -29.77 7.36 -13.10
N TYR A 53 -29.42 7.42 -14.37
CA TYR A 53 -30.36 7.22 -15.48
C TYR A 53 -30.30 5.78 -16.03
N TYR A 54 -31.47 5.22 -16.33
CA TYR A 54 -31.65 3.86 -16.85
C TYR A 54 -32.65 3.89 -18.01
N SER A 55 -32.38 3.10 -19.05
CA SER A 55 -33.27 2.98 -20.21
C SER A 55 -34.52 2.15 -19.90
N ASP A 56 -34.38 1.15 -19.04
CA ASP A 56 -35.41 0.18 -18.71
C ASP A 56 -35.12 -0.53 -17.37
N LEU A 57 -36.12 -1.24 -16.84
CA LEU A 57 -36.00 -1.97 -15.57
C LEU A 57 -34.96 -3.09 -15.62
N GLN A 58 -34.68 -3.71 -16.77
CA GLN A 58 -33.68 -4.78 -16.87
C GLN A 58 -32.26 -4.24 -16.72
N SER A 59 -31.99 -3.06 -17.29
CA SER A 59 -30.72 -2.33 -17.17
C SER A 59 -30.40 -1.94 -15.72
N LEU A 60 -31.44 -1.80 -14.88
CA LEU A 60 -31.31 -1.59 -13.44
C LEU A 60 -30.68 -2.83 -12.75
N PHE A 61 -30.89 -4.04 -13.27
CA PHE A 61 -30.53 -5.32 -12.63
C PHE A 61 -29.22 -5.97 -13.12
N ALA A 62 -28.46 -5.36 -14.04
CA ALA A 62 -27.41 -6.09 -14.76
C ALA A 62 -26.13 -6.38 -13.95
N LYS A 63 -25.77 -7.68 -13.94
CA LYS A 63 -24.49 -8.39 -13.63
C LYS A 63 -24.20 -8.85 -12.19
N GLY A 64 -24.70 -10.01 -11.79
CA GLY A 64 -24.19 -10.73 -10.61
C GLY A 64 -22.67 -10.96 -10.67
N VAL A 65 -22.01 -10.94 -9.51
CA VAL A 65 -20.60 -11.33 -9.37
C VAL A 65 -20.51 -12.75 -8.85
N GLU A 66 -19.76 -13.58 -9.58
CA GLU A 66 -19.12 -14.75 -9.00
C GLU A 66 -17.92 -14.25 -8.18
N SER A 67 -17.93 -14.48 -6.86
CA SER A 67 -16.73 -14.29 -6.06
C SER A 67 -16.58 -15.39 -5.01
N SER A 68 -15.42 -16.04 -5.05
CA SER A 68 -14.92 -17.00 -4.06
C SER A 68 -14.26 -16.25 -2.91
N LEU A 69 -15.06 -15.72 -1.99
CA LEU A 69 -14.56 -15.12 -0.74
C LEU A 69 -14.11 -16.20 0.25
N PRO A 70 -13.10 -15.91 1.11
CA PRO A 70 -12.91 -16.64 2.36
C PRO A 70 -14.21 -16.60 3.18
N LEU A 71 -14.57 -17.72 3.81
CA LEU A 71 -15.84 -17.90 4.51
C LEU A 71 -16.11 -16.80 5.55
N GLU A 72 -15.08 -16.34 6.25
CA GLU A 72 -15.16 -15.34 7.32
C GLU A 72 -15.46 -13.94 6.79
N ALA A 73 -14.70 -13.48 5.78
CA ALA A 73 -14.92 -12.19 5.13
C ALA A 73 -16.25 -12.18 4.35
N SER A 74 -16.61 -13.32 3.74
CA SER A 74 -17.93 -13.53 3.16
C SER A 74 -19.01 -13.31 4.21
N GLY A 75 -18.84 -13.77 5.46
CA GLY A 75 -19.79 -13.54 6.55
C GLY A 75 -20.14 -12.08 6.77
N VAL A 76 -19.17 -11.17 6.62
CA VAL A 76 -19.32 -9.72 6.78
C VAL A 76 -19.81 -9.04 5.50
N LEU A 77 -19.41 -9.51 4.32
CA LEU A 77 -19.75 -8.88 3.03
C LEU A 77 -20.90 -9.58 2.25
N LYS A 78 -21.48 -10.67 2.77
CA LYS A 78 -22.54 -11.49 2.12
C LYS A 78 -23.89 -10.79 1.99
N SER A 79 -24.02 -9.57 2.49
CA SER A 79 -25.24 -8.81 2.41
C SER A 79 -25.38 -8.22 1.00
N ALA A 80 -26.57 -8.31 0.41
CA ALA A 80 -26.99 -7.58 -0.77
C ALA A 80 -26.78 -6.06 -0.71
N TRP A 81 -26.19 -5.50 0.33
CA TRP A 81 -25.85 -4.09 0.43
C TRP A 81 -24.32 -3.86 0.47
N CYS A 82 -23.57 -4.90 0.87
CA CYS A 82 -22.11 -4.99 0.81
C CYS A 82 -21.64 -5.68 -0.50
N SER A 83 -22.58 -6.07 -1.35
CA SER A 83 -22.37 -6.79 -2.61
C SER A 83 -23.42 -6.42 -3.67
N LYS A 84 -24.12 -5.28 -3.54
CA LYS A 84 -24.96 -4.73 -4.64
C LYS A 84 -24.27 -3.58 -5.32
N HIS A 85 -24.62 -3.45 -6.59
CA HIS A 85 -24.03 -2.49 -7.51
C HIS A 85 -24.19 -1.08 -6.94
N CYS A 86 -23.18 -0.22 -7.11
CA CYS A 86 -23.31 1.23 -6.90
C CYS A 86 -24.53 1.82 -7.64
N LYS A 87 -25.02 1.09 -8.66
CA LYS A 87 -26.16 1.40 -9.53
C LYS A 87 -27.52 0.78 -9.11
N LEU A 88 -27.63 -0.01 -8.04
CA LEU A 88 -28.84 -0.84 -7.80
C LEU A 88 -29.76 -0.39 -6.67
N ARG A 89 -29.26 0.34 -5.67
CA ARG A 89 -30.07 0.80 -4.53
C ARG A 89 -30.28 2.29 -4.62
N CYS A 90 -31.43 2.66 -5.18
CA CYS A 90 -31.97 4.00 -5.07
C CYS A 90 -32.90 4.09 -3.86
N SER A 91 -32.83 5.23 -3.17
CA SER A 91 -33.80 5.64 -2.15
C SER A 91 -35.20 5.79 -2.76
N CYS A 92 -35.24 6.24 -4.02
CA CYS A 92 -36.46 6.44 -4.79
C CYS A 92 -36.25 6.11 -6.28
N LEU A 93 -37.27 5.56 -6.93
CA LEU A 93 -37.31 5.31 -8.37
C LEU A 93 -38.28 6.29 -9.02
N LEU A 94 -37.80 7.08 -9.98
CA LEU A 94 -38.60 7.95 -10.82
C LEU A 94 -38.85 7.25 -12.15
N VAL A 95 -40.11 6.99 -12.47
CA VAL A 95 -40.53 6.44 -13.76
C VAL A 95 -41.08 7.58 -14.60
N CYS A 96 -40.36 7.94 -15.65
CA CYS A 96 -40.72 9.04 -16.53
C CYS A 96 -41.45 8.52 -17.76
N LEU A 97 -42.67 9.02 -17.95
CA LEU A 97 -43.51 8.72 -19.08
C LEU A 97 -43.58 9.94 -20.00
N ASP A 98 -43.47 9.71 -21.30
CA ASP A 98 -43.45 10.80 -22.28
C ASP A 98 -44.84 11.37 -22.51
N TRP A 99 -45.11 12.55 -21.94
CA TRP A 99 -46.40 13.24 -22.04
C TRP A 99 -46.78 13.48 -23.50
N ASP A 100 -45.82 13.89 -24.32
CA ASP A 100 -46.09 14.34 -25.69
C ASP A 100 -46.50 13.16 -26.60
N GLN A 101 -46.03 11.94 -26.31
CA GLN A 101 -46.44 10.71 -27.02
C GLN A 101 -47.74 10.12 -26.48
N LEU A 102 -48.06 10.36 -25.21
CA LEU A 102 -49.30 9.92 -24.58
C LEU A 102 -50.53 10.72 -25.04
N GLY A 103 -50.33 11.91 -25.63
CA GLY A 103 -51.38 12.88 -25.95
C GLY A 103 -52.43 12.44 -26.98
N GLU A 104 -52.16 11.41 -27.79
CA GLU A 104 -53.07 10.96 -28.87
C GLU A 104 -53.48 9.48 -28.79
N THR A 105 -52.76 8.66 -28.03
CA THR A 105 -53.08 7.23 -27.86
C THR A 105 -53.64 7.00 -26.47
N ALA A 106 -54.87 6.47 -26.39
CA ALA A 106 -55.41 5.97 -25.13
C ALA A 106 -54.34 5.06 -24.51
N ILE A 107 -53.90 5.39 -23.30
CA ILE A 107 -52.81 4.67 -22.65
C ILE A 107 -53.15 3.19 -22.67
N ASP A 108 -52.37 2.40 -23.41
CA ASP A 108 -52.63 0.98 -23.59
C ASP A 108 -52.65 0.31 -22.21
N GLU A 109 -53.83 -0.18 -21.79
CA GLU A 109 -54.02 -0.84 -20.50
C GLU A 109 -53.07 -2.04 -20.35
N VAL A 110 -52.71 -2.69 -21.46
CA VAL A 110 -51.75 -3.80 -21.50
C VAL A 110 -50.35 -3.29 -21.15
N TRP A 111 -49.93 -2.16 -21.72
CA TRP A 111 -48.63 -1.56 -21.40
C TRP A 111 -48.57 -1.06 -19.95
N LEU A 112 -49.61 -0.35 -19.48
CA LEU A 112 -49.71 0.11 -18.09
C LEU A 112 -49.71 -1.06 -17.10
N SER A 113 -50.42 -2.15 -17.40
CA SER A 113 -50.47 -3.34 -16.54
C SER A 113 -49.10 -4.05 -16.50
N GLY A 114 -48.39 -4.11 -17.63
CA GLY A 114 -47.03 -4.66 -17.71
C GLY A 114 -46.03 -3.86 -16.87
N VAL A 115 -45.97 -2.54 -17.06
CA VAL A 115 -45.10 -1.65 -16.27
C VAL A 115 -45.48 -1.69 -14.79
N SER A 116 -46.78 -1.66 -14.46
CA SER A 116 -47.25 -1.73 -13.08
C SER A 116 -46.89 -3.05 -12.40
N SER A 117 -46.95 -4.17 -13.12
CA SER A 117 -46.57 -5.49 -12.59
C SER A 117 -45.07 -5.56 -12.29
N GLN A 118 -44.23 -5.06 -13.21
CA GLN A 118 -42.78 -5.01 -13.01
C GLN A 118 -42.39 -4.06 -11.87
N LEU A 119 -43.07 -2.90 -11.75
CA LEU A 119 -42.86 -1.97 -10.64
C LEU A 119 -43.33 -2.55 -9.30
N LYS A 120 -44.43 -3.31 -9.27
CA LYS A 120 -44.87 -4.05 -8.07
C LYS A 120 -43.86 -5.11 -7.65
N GLU A 121 -43.30 -5.84 -8.61
CA GLU A 121 -42.24 -6.82 -8.32
C GLU A 121 -40.96 -6.14 -7.81
N TYR A 122 -40.57 -5.01 -8.41
CA TYR A 122 -39.44 -4.20 -7.97
C TYR A 122 -39.64 -3.65 -6.56
N THR A 123 -40.77 -3.01 -6.29
CA THR A 123 -41.10 -2.45 -4.97
C THR A 123 -41.17 -3.53 -3.90
N ARG A 124 -41.68 -4.73 -4.20
CA ARG A 124 -41.62 -5.89 -3.29
C ARG A 124 -40.18 -6.33 -3.00
N SER A 125 -39.34 -6.38 -4.03
CA SER A 125 -37.97 -6.90 -3.95
C SER A 125 -36.98 -5.92 -3.31
N PHE A 126 -37.13 -4.62 -3.57
CA PHE A 126 -36.18 -3.58 -3.17
C PHE A 126 -36.73 -2.60 -2.14
N ARG A 127 -38.06 -2.55 -1.96
CA ARG A 127 -38.79 -1.69 -1.01
C ARG A 127 -38.60 -0.19 -1.23
N SER A 128 -37.96 0.18 -2.33
CA SER A 128 -37.80 1.57 -2.79
C SER A 128 -39.19 2.16 -3.09
N LYS A 129 -39.32 3.47 -2.86
CA LYS A 129 -40.53 4.20 -3.22
C LYS A 129 -40.48 4.59 -4.70
N VAL A 130 -41.64 4.69 -5.34
CA VAL A 130 -41.75 5.00 -6.77
C VAL A 130 -42.48 6.33 -6.95
N ILE A 131 -41.94 7.20 -7.80
CA ILE A 131 -42.59 8.40 -8.31
C ILE A 131 -42.89 8.16 -9.77
N ILE A 132 -44.11 8.48 -10.20
CA ILE A 132 -44.48 8.44 -11.61
C ILE A 132 -44.59 9.87 -12.09
N ALA A 133 -43.78 10.21 -13.08
CA ALA A 133 -43.74 11.53 -13.66
C ALA A 133 -44.09 11.50 -15.14
N LEU A 134 -44.83 12.52 -15.58
CA LEU A 134 -45.07 12.78 -16.99
C LEU A 134 -44.14 13.89 -17.46
N THR A 135 -43.25 13.58 -18.40
CA THR A 135 -42.25 14.52 -18.91
C THR A 135 -42.69 15.07 -20.25
N THR A 136 -42.63 16.39 -20.43
CA THR A 136 -42.86 17.07 -21.71
C THR A 136 -41.71 18.01 -22.02
N GLU A 137 -41.45 18.25 -23.31
CA GLU A 137 -40.54 19.33 -23.75
C GLU A 137 -41.20 20.71 -23.67
N ASN A 138 -42.53 20.76 -23.60
CA ASN A 138 -43.29 21.99 -23.62
C ASN A 138 -43.22 22.74 -22.28
N GLU A 139 -43.37 24.06 -22.37
CA GLU A 139 -43.65 24.92 -21.22
C GLU A 139 -45.08 24.69 -20.70
N ILE A 140 -45.36 25.15 -19.48
CA ILE A 140 -46.69 25.11 -18.88
C ILE A 140 -47.66 25.88 -19.79
N ARG A 141 -48.44 25.15 -20.60
CA ARG A 141 -49.61 25.70 -21.30
C ARG A 141 -50.86 25.29 -20.54
N ASN A 142 -51.58 26.27 -20.00
CA ASN A 142 -52.90 26.10 -19.38
C ASN A 142 -53.94 25.67 -20.43
N SER A 143 -53.87 24.43 -20.91
CA SER A 143 -54.93 23.84 -21.75
C SER A 143 -55.80 22.95 -20.87
N ALA A 144 -57.11 23.18 -20.86
CA ALA A 144 -58.07 22.40 -20.06
C ALA A 144 -57.98 20.88 -20.34
N ASN A 145 -57.56 20.50 -21.55
CA ASN A 145 -57.32 19.12 -21.97
C ASN A 145 -56.15 18.45 -21.22
N ALA A 146 -55.08 19.18 -20.91
CA ALA A 146 -53.93 18.62 -20.19
C ALA A 146 -54.30 18.24 -18.75
N THR A 147 -55.10 19.05 -18.07
CA THR A 147 -55.63 18.78 -16.71
C THR A 147 -56.50 17.52 -16.68
N ALA A 148 -57.45 17.38 -17.61
CA ALA A 148 -58.34 16.21 -17.66
C ALA A 148 -57.57 14.91 -17.97
N GLN A 149 -56.53 14.98 -18.81
CA GLN A 149 -55.64 13.85 -19.08
C GLN A 149 -54.80 13.47 -17.84
N LEU A 150 -54.31 14.46 -17.09
CA LEU A 150 -53.57 14.27 -15.84
C LEU A 150 -54.44 13.57 -14.79
N GLU A 151 -55.68 14.02 -14.61
CA GLU A 151 -56.66 13.42 -13.70
C GLU A 151 -57.02 11.98 -14.10
N LYS A 152 -57.22 11.72 -15.40
CA LYS A 152 -57.49 10.38 -15.91
C LYS A 152 -56.31 9.43 -15.68
N LEU A 153 -55.08 9.88 -15.91
CA LEU A 153 -53.89 9.06 -15.62
C LEU A 153 -53.73 8.86 -14.12
N GLN A 154 -53.94 9.88 -13.28
CA GLN A 154 -53.93 9.73 -11.83
C GLN A 154 -54.95 8.68 -11.36
N TYR A 155 -56.17 8.70 -11.91
CA TYR A 155 -57.19 7.71 -11.61
C TYR A 155 -56.75 6.29 -12.02
N ASN A 156 -56.28 6.12 -13.25
CA ASN A 156 -55.83 4.82 -13.75
C ASN A 156 -54.65 4.27 -12.93
N MET A 157 -53.65 5.11 -12.66
CA MET A 157 -52.48 4.72 -11.84
C MET A 157 -52.88 4.35 -10.42
N LYS A 158 -53.81 5.10 -9.81
CA LYS A 158 -54.36 4.80 -8.48
C LYS A 158 -55.11 3.46 -8.46
N MET A 159 -55.86 3.15 -9.51
CA MET A 159 -56.54 1.85 -9.66
C MET A 159 -55.55 0.69 -9.75
N PHE A 160 -54.44 0.86 -10.48
CA PHE A 160 -53.45 -0.22 -10.65
C PHE A 160 -52.49 -0.37 -9.47
N LEU A 161 -52.02 0.73 -8.87
CA LEU A 161 -50.98 0.72 -7.82
C LEU A 161 -51.57 0.79 -6.40
N GLY A 162 -52.86 1.11 -6.25
CA GLY A 162 -53.58 1.12 -4.98
C GLY A 162 -53.09 2.22 -4.02
N HIS A 163 -53.14 1.92 -2.72
CA HIS A 163 -52.76 2.87 -1.66
C HIS A 163 -51.29 3.31 -1.68
N ASP A 164 -50.43 2.61 -2.40
CA ASP A 164 -49.00 2.95 -2.52
C ASP A 164 -48.73 4.07 -3.54
N PHE A 165 -49.72 4.45 -4.36
CA PHE A 165 -49.63 5.53 -5.32
C PHE A 165 -50.02 6.88 -4.70
N LYS A 166 -49.09 7.83 -4.69
CA LYS A 166 -49.34 9.20 -4.21
C LYS A 166 -49.99 10.09 -5.26
N SER A 167 -49.28 10.34 -6.36
CA SER A 167 -49.73 11.25 -7.41
C SER A 167 -48.88 11.08 -8.68
N VAL A 168 -49.41 11.56 -9.80
CA VAL A 168 -48.62 11.80 -11.01
C VAL A 168 -48.03 13.19 -10.93
N LEU A 169 -46.72 13.31 -11.18
CA LEU A 169 -46.03 14.58 -11.22
C LEU A 169 -45.79 15.03 -12.68
N PRO A 170 -46.37 16.13 -13.16
CA PRO A 170 -45.96 16.71 -14.44
C PRO A 170 -44.57 17.36 -14.30
N LEU A 171 -43.72 17.12 -15.29
CA LEU A 171 -42.38 17.68 -15.41
C LEU A 171 -42.25 18.41 -16.75
N PHE A 172 -42.31 19.74 -16.71
CA PHE A 172 -42.18 20.60 -17.88
C PHE A 172 -40.71 20.89 -18.22
N GLU A 173 -40.45 21.28 -19.47
CA GLU A 173 -39.09 21.53 -19.99
C GLU A 173 -38.11 20.38 -19.66
N LEU A 174 -38.54 19.13 -19.81
CA LEU A 174 -37.77 17.93 -19.47
C LEU A 174 -37.30 17.87 -18.00
N GLY A 175 -38.05 18.54 -17.10
CA GLY A 175 -37.77 18.65 -15.67
C GLY A 175 -36.89 19.83 -15.26
N MET A 176 -36.70 20.82 -16.15
CA MET A 176 -35.96 22.05 -15.87
C MET A 176 -36.83 23.21 -15.36
N GLU A 177 -38.13 23.14 -15.59
CA GLU A 177 -39.07 24.14 -15.11
C GLU A 177 -39.03 24.18 -13.57
N LYS A 178 -38.99 25.39 -13.00
CA LYS A 178 -38.64 25.61 -11.59
C LYS A 178 -39.64 24.94 -10.64
N GLU A 179 -40.94 25.13 -10.84
CA GLU A 179 -41.97 24.56 -9.96
C GLU A 179 -42.04 23.03 -10.05
N SER A 180 -41.85 22.47 -11.25
CA SER A 180 -41.78 21.03 -11.50
C SER A 180 -40.60 20.39 -10.77
N ALA A 181 -39.43 21.02 -10.89
CA ALA A 181 -38.21 20.57 -10.24
C ALA A 181 -38.29 20.71 -8.71
N GLU A 182 -38.91 21.77 -8.19
CA GLU A 182 -39.16 21.96 -6.76
C GLU A 182 -40.10 20.89 -6.21
N LYS A 183 -41.24 20.66 -6.86
CA LYS A 183 -42.18 19.59 -6.47
C LYS A 183 -41.55 18.20 -6.54
N LEU A 184 -40.72 17.94 -7.56
CA LEU A 184 -39.96 16.69 -7.64
C LEU A 184 -38.97 16.57 -6.49
N PHE A 185 -38.26 17.64 -6.16
CA PHE A 185 -37.29 17.68 -5.08
C PHE A 185 -37.96 17.37 -3.73
N GLU A 186 -39.05 18.06 -3.40
CA GLU A 186 -39.81 17.84 -2.16
C GLU A 186 -40.33 16.40 -2.06
N MET A 187 -40.95 15.90 -3.13
CA MET A 187 -41.51 14.55 -3.16
C MET A 187 -40.43 13.47 -3.07
N ALA A 188 -39.35 13.61 -3.83
CA ALA A 188 -38.22 12.69 -3.78
C ALA A 188 -37.56 12.69 -2.41
N LEU A 189 -37.44 13.85 -1.76
CA LEU A 189 -36.86 13.99 -0.42
C LEU A 189 -37.72 13.31 0.63
N GLU A 190 -39.03 13.57 0.63
CA GLU A 190 -39.97 12.97 1.58
C GLU A 190 -39.96 11.42 1.45
N LEU A 191 -40.07 10.91 0.22
CA LEU A 191 -40.11 9.48 -0.04
C LEU A 191 -38.78 8.79 0.26
N ALA A 192 -37.65 9.44 -0.06
CA ALA A 192 -36.32 8.92 0.26
C ALA A 192 -36.11 8.88 1.78
N ARG A 193 -36.41 9.96 2.52
CA ARG A 193 -36.33 9.98 3.99
C ARG A 193 -37.19 8.90 4.62
N LYS A 194 -38.42 8.72 4.12
CA LYS A 194 -39.32 7.65 4.57
C LYS A 194 -38.72 6.26 4.34
N TYR A 195 -38.17 5.99 3.15
CA TYR A 195 -37.50 4.72 2.85
C TYR A 195 -36.36 4.41 3.83
N HIS A 196 -35.45 5.36 4.06
CA HIS A 196 -34.32 5.15 4.97
C HIS A 196 -34.78 4.96 6.42
N THR A 197 -35.79 5.71 6.86
CA THR A 197 -36.36 5.60 8.22
C THR A 197 -37.04 4.24 8.43
N ASP A 198 -37.87 3.82 7.46
CA ASP A 198 -38.56 2.51 7.50
C ASP A 198 -37.54 1.36 7.54
N GLU A 199 -36.45 1.45 6.77
CA GLU A 199 -35.38 0.44 6.78
C GLU A 199 -34.63 0.40 8.13
N VAL A 200 -34.37 1.55 8.76
CA VAL A 200 -33.76 1.62 10.10
C VAL A 200 -34.66 0.92 11.14
N LEU A 201 -35.95 1.26 11.17
CA LEU A 201 -36.92 0.65 12.09
C LEU A 201 -37.01 -0.86 11.89
N ARG A 202 -37.13 -1.29 10.63
CA ARG A 202 -37.21 -2.69 10.27
C ARG A 202 -35.96 -3.46 10.71
N LEU A 203 -34.77 -2.92 10.49
CA LEU A 203 -33.51 -3.56 10.87
C LEU A 203 -33.37 -3.67 12.40
N LYS A 204 -33.82 -2.68 13.16
CA LYS A 204 -33.81 -2.69 14.63
C LYS A 204 -34.72 -3.77 15.24
N ASN A 205 -35.81 -4.15 14.54
CA ASN A 205 -36.77 -5.13 15.04
C ASN A 205 -36.24 -6.57 15.11
N PHE A 206 -35.06 -6.86 14.53
CA PHE A 206 -34.43 -8.18 14.60
C PHE A 206 -33.40 -8.23 15.73
N LYS A 207 -33.67 -9.02 16.77
CA LYS A 207 -32.66 -9.39 17.77
C LYS A 207 -31.71 -10.43 17.18
N LEU A 208 -30.41 -10.16 17.23
CA LEU A 208 -29.35 -11.03 16.74
C LEU A 208 -28.27 -11.16 17.81
N GLU A 209 -27.78 -12.36 18.02
CA GLU A 209 -26.59 -12.63 18.83
C GLU A 209 -25.30 -12.11 18.15
N PRO A 210 -24.22 -11.87 18.93
CA PRO A 210 -22.92 -11.48 18.39
C PRO A 210 -22.45 -12.42 17.26
N SER A 211 -22.48 -11.90 16.04
CA SER A 211 -22.19 -12.65 14.81
C SER A 211 -21.86 -11.70 13.66
N TYR A 212 -21.30 -12.21 12.56
CA TYR A 212 -21.10 -11.39 11.35
C TYR A 212 -22.43 -10.86 10.76
N SER A 213 -23.56 -11.52 11.05
CA SER A 213 -24.89 -11.01 10.70
C SER A 213 -25.26 -9.75 11.49
N LEU A 214 -24.88 -9.70 12.77
CA LEU A 214 -25.06 -8.52 13.61
C LEU A 214 -24.18 -7.36 13.13
N VAL A 215 -22.90 -7.61 12.81
CA VAL A 215 -21.98 -6.61 12.22
C VAL A 215 -22.59 -6.00 10.95
N ARG A 216 -23.13 -6.84 10.06
CA ARG A 216 -23.80 -6.39 8.83
C ARG A 216 -25.04 -5.55 9.07
N ARG A 217 -25.84 -5.93 10.06
CA ARG A 217 -27.06 -5.20 10.41
C ARG A 217 -26.70 -3.82 10.94
N ASP A 218 -25.76 -3.75 11.87
CA ASP A 218 -25.34 -2.48 12.47
C ASP A 218 -24.69 -1.57 11.42
N PHE A 219 -23.85 -2.10 10.53
CA PHE A 219 -23.33 -1.35 9.38
C PHE A 219 -24.44 -0.72 8.52
N LYS A 220 -25.50 -1.50 8.21
CA LYS A 220 -26.65 -1.00 7.45
C LYS A 220 -27.37 0.11 8.17
N ILE A 221 -27.68 -0.08 9.45
CA ILE A 221 -28.36 0.93 10.25
C ILE A 221 -27.53 2.20 10.28
N GLY A 222 -26.22 2.07 10.54
CA GLY A 222 -25.29 3.19 10.57
C GLY A 222 -25.28 3.98 9.26
N TRP A 223 -25.31 3.31 8.12
CA TRP A 223 -25.39 3.99 6.84
C TRP A 223 -26.72 4.67 6.56
N HIS A 224 -27.85 4.00 6.82
CA HIS A 224 -29.15 4.64 6.64
C HIS A 224 -29.26 5.87 7.56
N SER A 225 -28.67 5.83 8.75
CA SER A 225 -28.51 7.00 9.62
C SER A 225 -27.63 8.09 9.01
N LEU A 226 -26.49 7.77 8.38
CA LEU A 226 -25.68 8.77 7.67
C LEU A 226 -26.45 9.47 6.55
N VAL A 227 -27.19 8.73 5.72
CA VAL A 227 -28.01 9.32 4.63
C VAL A 227 -29.13 10.21 5.18
N LEU A 228 -29.59 9.93 6.40
CA LEU A 228 -30.57 10.77 7.12
C LEU A 228 -29.93 11.93 7.89
N ASN A 229 -28.61 12.16 7.76
CA ASN A 229 -27.82 13.12 8.53
C ASN A 229 -27.87 12.91 10.06
N ASP A 230 -28.15 11.69 10.53
CA ASP A 230 -28.07 11.32 11.95
C ASP A 230 -26.68 10.75 12.28
N THR A 231 -25.71 11.65 12.41
CA THR A 231 -24.29 11.32 12.67
C THR A 231 -24.10 10.53 13.96
N LYS A 232 -24.85 10.88 15.01
CA LYS A 232 -24.76 10.24 16.33
C LYS A 232 -25.19 8.78 16.28
N SER A 233 -26.34 8.49 15.67
CA SER A 233 -26.76 7.09 15.50
C SER A 233 -25.80 6.36 14.58
N ALA A 234 -25.38 6.99 13.48
CA ALA A 234 -24.44 6.40 12.54
C ALA A 234 -23.17 5.93 13.23
N GLN A 235 -22.52 6.83 13.97
CA GLN A 235 -21.31 6.57 14.73
C GLN A 235 -21.50 5.41 15.70
N LYS A 236 -22.56 5.44 16.51
CA LYS A 236 -22.87 4.39 17.50
C LYS A 236 -22.95 3.00 16.85
N TYR A 237 -23.62 2.90 15.70
CA TYR A 237 -23.76 1.61 15.00
C TYR A 237 -22.48 1.17 14.30
N PHE A 238 -21.69 2.08 13.72
CA PHE A 238 -20.39 1.72 13.15
C PHE A 238 -19.39 1.28 14.23
N GLU A 239 -19.36 1.97 15.37
CA GLU A 239 -18.51 1.62 16.51
C GLU A 239 -18.92 0.27 17.11
N SER A 240 -20.22 0.02 17.27
CA SER A 240 -20.77 -1.29 17.66
C SER A 240 -20.31 -2.38 16.68
N SER A 241 -20.49 -2.15 15.38
CA SER A 241 -20.09 -3.08 14.32
C SER A 241 -18.61 -3.40 14.38
N TYR A 242 -17.76 -2.37 14.54
CA TYR A 242 -16.31 -2.50 14.63
C TYR A 242 -15.90 -3.34 15.84
N ARG A 243 -16.44 -3.02 17.02
CA ARG A 243 -16.16 -3.75 18.27
C ARG A 243 -16.60 -5.21 18.20
N ILE A 244 -17.78 -5.49 17.63
CA ILE A 244 -18.28 -6.86 17.45
C ILE A 244 -17.38 -7.61 16.47
N LEU A 245 -17.03 -7.00 15.33
CA LEU A 245 -16.12 -7.60 14.35
C LEU A 245 -14.77 -7.96 15.00
N ARG A 246 -14.20 -7.05 15.79
CA ARG A 246 -12.94 -7.27 16.52
C ARG A 246 -13.02 -8.43 17.51
N LYS A 247 -14.16 -8.59 18.20
CA LYS A 247 -14.38 -9.70 19.15
C LYS A 247 -14.56 -11.05 18.43
N LEU A 248 -15.17 -11.04 17.26
CA LEU A 248 -15.43 -12.26 16.48
C LEU A 248 -14.23 -12.70 15.64
N ALA A 249 -13.33 -11.76 15.33
CA ALA A 249 -12.16 -12.04 14.49
C ALA A 249 -11.28 -13.12 15.14
N PRO A 250 -10.78 -14.10 14.37
CA PRO A 250 -9.84 -15.08 14.88
C PRO A 250 -8.53 -14.37 15.30
N PRO A 251 -7.67 -15.02 16.10
CA PRO A 251 -6.40 -14.44 16.54
C PRO A 251 -5.50 -13.96 15.39
N TRP A 252 -5.63 -14.59 14.21
CA TRP A 252 -4.89 -14.30 12.98
C TRP A 252 -5.88 -14.06 11.83
N PRO A 253 -6.52 -12.88 11.76
CA PRO A 253 -7.56 -12.62 10.78
C PRO A 253 -6.98 -12.36 9.38
N ALA A 254 -7.68 -12.86 8.37
CA ALA A 254 -7.34 -12.60 6.98
C ALA A 254 -7.33 -11.08 6.66
N MET A 255 -6.55 -10.67 5.65
CA MET A 255 -6.42 -9.25 5.32
C MET A 255 -7.77 -8.62 4.91
N GLU A 256 -8.62 -9.38 4.24
CA GLU A 256 -9.96 -8.96 3.83
C GLU A 256 -10.85 -8.60 5.04
N LEU A 257 -10.75 -9.36 6.14
CA LEU A 257 -11.50 -9.09 7.37
C LEU A 257 -11.01 -7.81 8.05
N ARG A 258 -9.69 -7.58 8.02
CA ARG A 258 -9.06 -6.36 8.53
C ARG A 258 -9.41 -5.13 7.68
N ALA A 259 -9.50 -5.29 6.36
CA ALA A 259 -10.00 -4.25 5.46
C ALA A 259 -11.46 -3.88 5.76
N CYS A 260 -12.32 -4.88 6.04
CA CYS A 260 -13.69 -4.63 6.51
C CYS A 260 -13.70 -3.82 7.81
N GLY A 261 -12.86 -4.17 8.78
CA GLY A 261 -12.74 -3.42 10.04
C GLY A 261 -12.25 -1.99 9.83
N THR A 262 -11.35 -1.78 8.86
CA THR A 262 -10.87 -0.44 8.48
C THR A 262 -12.00 0.42 7.91
N LEU A 263 -12.85 -0.15 7.04
CA LEU A 263 -14.01 0.55 6.50
C LEU A 263 -14.97 1.01 7.61
N LEU A 264 -15.23 0.14 8.61
CA LEU A 264 -16.05 0.48 9.76
C LEU A 264 -15.41 1.59 10.61
N LEU A 265 -14.11 1.45 10.91
CA LEU A 265 -13.38 2.42 11.72
C LEU A 265 -13.37 3.80 11.05
N LEU A 266 -13.08 3.88 9.75
CA LEU A 266 -13.07 5.14 8.99
C LEU A 266 -14.38 5.93 9.19
N ARG A 267 -15.52 5.24 9.18
CA ARG A 267 -16.82 5.89 9.40
C ARG A 267 -17.00 6.41 10.83
N VAL A 268 -16.49 5.68 11.82
CA VAL A 268 -16.46 6.17 13.21
C VAL A 268 -15.61 7.43 13.32
N LEU A 269 -14.41 7.41 12.73
CA LEU A 269 -13.46 8.52 12.78
C LEU A 269 -13.99 9.77 12.08
N TYR A 270 -14.62 9.60 10.90
CA TYR A 270 -15.22 10.73 10.20
C TYR A 270 -16.32 11.39 11.02
N SER A 271 -17.27 10.62 11.56
CA SER A 271 -18.33 11.17 12.42
C SER A 271 -17.74 11.84 13.66
N GLY A 272 -16.71 11.26 14.28
CA GLY A 272 -16.01 11.87 15.43
C GLY A 272 -15.32 13.20 15.07
N SER A 273 -14.69 13.29 13.90
CA SER A 273 -13.99 14.50 13.45
C SER A 273 -14.91 15.69 13.16
N LEU A 274 -16.20 15.44 12.90
CA LEU A 274 -17.20 16.49 12.69
C LEU A 274 -17.75 17.06 14.01
N GLU A 275 -17.73 16.29 15.10
CA GLU A 275 -18.41 16.65 16.34
C GLU A 275 -17.52 17.43 17.33
N SER A 276 -16.20 17.26 17.26
CA SER A 276 -15.28 17.93 18.19
C SER A 276 -13.83 17.92 17.72
N THR A 277 -13.04 18.85 18.24
CA THR A 277 -11.57 18.79 18.17
C THR A 277 -11.07 17.55 18.89
N ILE A 278 -10.39 16.65 18.17
CA ILE A 278 -9.88 15.38 18.72
C ILE A 278 -8.52 15.65 19.40
N SER A 279 -8.39 15.32 20.68
CA SER A 279 -7.11 15.41 21.41
C SER A 279 -6.34 14.08 21.33
N SER A 280 -5.05 14.09 21.64
CA SER A 280 -4.21 12.87 21.65
C SER A 280 -4.72 11.77 22.59
N ASP A 281 -5.39 12.13 23.69
CA ASP A 281 -5.90 11.19 24.70
C ASP A 281 -7.32 10.68 24.39
N ASP A 282 -7.90 11.16 23.29
CA ASP A 282 -9.25 10.81 22.87
C ASP A 282 -9.36 9.31 22.53
N ILE A 283 -10.56 8.77 22.69
CA ILE A 283 -10.87 7.38 22.39
C ILE A 283 -10.62 7.06 20.91
N TYR A 284 -10.71 8.04 20.01
CA TYR A 284 -10.46 7.85 18.58
C TYR A 284 -8.99 7.59 18.26
N CYS A 285 -8.05 8.35 18.84
CA CYS A 285 -6.61 8.11 18.58
C CYS A 285 -6.23 6.71 19.10
N ARG A 286 -6.71 6.30 20.28
CA ARG A 286 -6.55 4.92 20.82
C ARG A 286 -7.18 3.84 19.93
N LEU A 287 -8.38 4.06 19.40
CA LEU A 287 -9.04 3.12 18.47
C LEU A 287 -8.21 2.92 17.19
N VAL A 288 -7.57 3.97 16.68
CA VAL A 288 -6.70 3.88 15.50
C VAL A 288 -5.43 3.12 15.82
N GLU A 289 -4.76 3.42 16.92
CA GLU A 289 -3.56 2.68 17.37
C GLU A 289 -3.85 1.19 17.58
N ASP A 290 -4.94 0.86 18.28
CA ASP A 290 -5.41 -0.52 18.46
C ASP A 290 -5.73 -1.24 17.14
N HIS A 291 -6.18 -0.48 16.14
CA HIS A 291 -6.44 -0.98 14.81
C HIS A 291 -5.15 -1.22 14.02
N ILE A 292 -4.19 -0.30 14.07
CA ILE A 292 -2.85 -0.47 13.48
C ILE A 292 -2.20 -1.73 14.03
N MET A 293 -2.24 -1.92 15.36
CA MET A 293 -1.68 -3.12 16.00
C MET A 293 -2.38 -4.41 15.53
N TRP A 294 -3.69 -4.36 15.29
CA TRP A 294 -4.44 -5.50 14.77
C TRP A 294 -4.17 -5.78 13.30
N ILE A 295 -3.95 -4.74 12.49
CA ILE A 295 -3.49 -4.88 11.10
C ILE A 295 -2.09 -5.48 11.06
N GLY A 296 -1.22 -5.08 11.99
CA GLY A 296 0.18 -5.54 12.11
C GLY A 296 0.35 -6.99 12.55
N LYS A 297 -0.62 -7.56 13.28
CA LYS A 297 -0.59 -8.93 13.85
C LYS A 297 -0.61 -10.10 12.83
N ALA A 298 -0.15 -9.94 11.59
CA ALA A 298 -0.56 -10.85 10.52
C ALA A 298 0.53 -11.50 9.64
N LEU A 299 1.77 -11.63 10.09
CA LEU A 299 2.76 -12.39 9.30
C LEU A 299 3.53 -13.36 10.20
N ARG A 300 3.00 -14.58 10.37
CA ARG A 300 3.88 -15.74 10.62
C ARG A 300 4.25 -16.36 9.27
N CYS A 301 5.52 -16.73 9.14
CA CYS A 301 6.00 -17.60 8.06
C CYS A 301 5.14 -18.86 7.98
N GLY A 302 4.40 -19.04 6.88
CA GLY A 302 3.64 -20.26 6.61
C GLY A 302 2.17 -20.07 6.21
N SER A 303 1.57 -18.88 6.34
CA SER A 303 0.22 -18.65 5.78
C SER A 303 0.29 -18.43 4.25
N SER A 304 -0.72 -18.87 3.50
CA SER A 304 -0.85 -18.57 2.07
C SER A 304 -1.07 -17.07 1.77
N GLU A 305 -1.07 -16.22 2.80
CA GLU A 305 -1.21 -14.76 2.74
C GLU A 305 0.13 -14.02 2.55
N VAL A 306 1.25 -14.72 2.31
CA VAL A 306 2.47 -14.10 1.76
C VAL A 306 2.27 -13.72 0.27
N LYS A 307 1.08 -13.24 -0.10
CA LYS A 307 0.80 -12.60 -1.37
C LYS A 307 1.21 -11.14 -1.22
N HIS A 308 2.13 -10.66 -2.05
CA HIS A 308 2.59 -9.25 -2.08
C HIS A 308 1.44 -8.23 -1.99
N MET A 309 0.28 -8.57 -2.54
CA MET A 309 -0.95 -7.78 -2.48
C MET A 309 -1.52 -7.59 -1.07
N ALA A 310 -1.47 -8.61 -0.21
CA ALA A 310 -1.88 -8.47 1.20
C ALA A 310 -0.92 -7.54 1.95
N ARG A 311 0.39 -7.66 1.71
CA ARG A 311 1.41 -6.76 2.28
C ARG A 311 1.21 -5.33 1.80
N PHE A 312 0.95 -5.14 0.50
CA PHE A 312 0.66 -3.83 -0.07
C PHE A 312 -0.56 -3.19 0.58
N VAL A 313 -1.71 -3.86 0.58
CA VAL A 313 -2.95 -3.31 1.19
C VAL A 313 -2.76 -3.04 2.68
N ARG A 314 -2.01 -3.89 3.40
CA ARG A 314 -1.64 -3.63 4.79
C ARG A 314 -0.90 -2.30 4.95
N LEU A 315 0.15 -2.09 4.15
CA LEU A 315 0.96 -0.87 4.21
C LEU A 315 0.13 0.37 3.89
N LEU A 316 -0.73 0.31 2.88
CA LEU A 316 -1.64 1.40 2.56
C LEU A 316 -2.53 1.75 3.76
N ILE A 317 -3.19 0.76 4.35
CA ILE A 317 -4.09 1.00 5.49
C ILE A 317 -3.31 1.53 6.70
N VAL A 318 -2.12 1.01 6.98
CA VAL A 318 -1.28 1.52 8.08
C VAL A 318 -0.87 2.97 7.83
N GLY A 319 -0.44 3.30 6.61
CA GLY A 319 -0.11 4.66 6.20
C GLY A 319 -1.29 5.62 6.37
N GLU A 320 -2.49 5.21 5.92
CA GLU A 320 -3.72 5.99 6.13
C GLU A 320 -4.01 6.26 7.60
N CYS A 321 -3.86 5.23 8.45
CA CYS A 321 -4.17 5.37 9.87
C CYS A 321 -3.22 6.35 10.56
N TYR A 322 -1.91 6.26 10.27
CA TYR A 322 -0.93 7.19 10.81
C TYR A 322 -1.10 8.61 10.27
N GLU A 323 -1.36 8.77 8.98
CA GLU A 323 -1.63 10.10 8.44
C GLU A 323 -2.91 10.69 9.03
N TRP A 324 -3.97 9.89 9.19
CA TRP A 324 -5.19 10.36 9.86
C TRP A 324 -4.89 10.88 11.27
N LEU A 325 -4.06 10.16 12.05
CA LEU A 325 -3.64 10.60 13.39
C LEU A 325 -2.92 11.96 13.34
N VAL A 326 -1.96 12.13 12.41
CA VAL A 326 -1.21 13.40 12.24
C VAL A 326 -2.13 14.57 11.87
N ARG A 327 -3.13 14.33 11.01
CA ARG A 327 -4.02 15.37 10.49
C ARG A 327 -5.12 15.76 11.47
N ASN A 328 -5.60 14.83 12.29
CA ASN A 328 -6.83 15.01 13.07
C ASN A 328 -6.61 15.10 14.59
N CYS A 329 -5.53 14.55 15.15
CA CYS A 329 -5.26 14.66 16.58
C CYS A 329 -4.51 16.00 16.87
N LEU A 330 -5.13 16.90 17.64
CA LEU A 330 -4.51 18.13 18.14
C LEU A 330 -3.58 17.82 19.34
N TYR A 331 -2.63 18.73 19.58
CA TYR A 331 -1.69 18.68 20.71
C TYR A 331 -0.76 17.46 20.75
N LEU A 332 -0.51 16.83 19.59
CA LEU A 332 0.55 15.83 19.48
C LEU A 332 1.89 16.47 19.88
N SER A 333 2.64 15.78 20.75
CA SER A 333 4.03 16.17 21.02
C SER A 333 4.82 16.15 19.70
N ALA A 334 5.83 17.01 19.57
CA ALA A 334 6.66 17.05 18.37
C ALA A 334 7.33 15.69 18.06
N GLU A 335 7.61 14.90 19.11
CA GLU A 335 8.13 13.54 18.98
C GLU A 335 7.07 12.58 18.42
N THR A 336 5.87 12.53 19.00
CA THR A 336 4.79 11.66 18.53
C THR A 336 4.33 12.01 17.12
N ARG A 337 4.22 13.30 16.81
CA ARG A 337 3.89 13.78 15.46
C ARG A 337 4.93 13.29 14.44
N ARG A 338 6.21 13.41 14.79
CA ARG A 338 7.32 12.93 13.96
C ARG A 338 7.24 11.42 13.78
N ASP A 339 7.03 10.65 14.84
CA ASP A 339 6.93 9.18 14.76
C ASP A 339 5.80 8.73 13.84
N TYR A 340 4.64 9.40 13.90
CA TYR A 340 3.52 9.11 13.01
C TYR A 340 3.81 9.51 11.56
N LEU A 341 4.47 10.65 11.33
CA LEU A 341 4.92 11.05 9.98
C LEU A 341 5.92 10.05 9.41
N VAL A 342 6.90 9.61 10.20
CA VAL A 342 7.90 8.60 9.80
C VAL A 342 7.22 7.28 9.48
N ALA A 343 6.30 6.81 10.32
CA ALA A 343 5.58 5.56 10.11
C ALA A 343 4.66 5.62 8.88
N ALA A 344 3.95 6.73 8.67
CA ALA A 344 3.12 6.94 7.47
C ALA A 344 3.97 6.95 6.20
N THR A 345 5.06 7.73 6.20
CA THR A 345 5.97 7.86 5.06
C THR A 345 6.60 6.52 4.72
N GLY A 346 7.09 5.78 5.71
CA GLY A 346 7.70 4.47 5.51
C GLY A 346 6.70 3.43 4.98
N ALA A 347 5.45 3.47 5.45
CA ALA A 347 4.42 2.57 4.94
C ALA A 347 4.11 2.82 3.46
N PHE A 348 3.96 4.09 3.04
CA PHE A 348 3.70 4.41 1.63
C PHE A 348 4.92 4.24 0.72
N GLU A 349 6.13 4.48 1.24
CA GLU A 349 7.39 4.21 0.54
C GLU A 349 7.56 2.72 0.26
N GLU A 350 7.40 1.86 1.27
CA GLU A 350 7.47 0.41 1.11
C GLU A 350 6.37 -0.10 0.17
N ALA A 351 5.16 0.50 0.22
CA ALA A 351 4.10 0.16 -0.73
C ALA A 351 4.48 0.51 -2.18
N THR A 352 5.18 1.63 -2.38
CA THR A 352 5.69 2.07 -3.69
C THR A 352 6.75 1.09 -4.20
N GLU A 353 7.71 0.69 -3.38
CA GLU A 353 8.75 -0.28 -3.75
C GLU A 353 8.14 -1.62 -4.21
N ILE A 354 7.15 -2.14 -3.47
CA ILE A 354 6.48 -3.41 -3.81
C ILE A 354 5.76 -3.28 -5.17
N SER A 355 5.18 -2.12 -5.50
CA SER A 355 4.48 -1.87 -6.77
C SER A 355 5.43 -1.73 -7.99
N GLN A 356 6.63 -1.16 -7.81
CA GLN A 356 7.61 -0.94 -8.88
C GLN A 356 8.31 -2.24 -9.36
N SER A 357 8.27 -3.30 -8.55
CA SER A 357 8.93 -4.58 -8.84
C SER A 357 8.31 -5.40 -9.99
N ARG A 358 7.26 -4.89 -10.66
CA ARG A 358 6.49 -5.63 -11.67
C ARG A 358 6.29 -4.85 -12.96
N ASN A 359 6.34 -5.57 -14.09
CA ASN A 359 6.01 -5.02 -15.40
C ASN A 359 4.61 -4.42 -15.36
N SER A 360 4.51 -3.12 -15.67
CA SER A 360 3.25 -2.38 -15.72
C SER A 360 2.28 -3.07 -16.67
N LEU A 361 1.19 -3.62 -16.14
CA LEU A 361 0.08 -4.10 -16.96
C LEU A 361 -0.77 -2.88 -17.34
N GLN A 362 -0.93 -2.62 -18.63
CA GLN A 362 -1.84 -1.60 -19.16
C GLN A 362 -3.28 -2.12 -19.13
N GLU A 363 -3.77 -2.55 -17.97
CA GLU A 363 -5.19 -2.84 -17.79
C GLU A 363 -5.91 -1.61 -17.22
N PRO A 364 -7.12 -1.31 -17.71
CA PRO A 364 -7.86 -0.15 -17.23
C PRO A 364 -8.23 -0.32 -15.74
N THR A 365 -7.95 0.71 -14.94
CA THR A 365 -8.32 0.79 -13.50
C THR A 365 -9.81 1.12 -13.33
N VAL A 366 -10.67 0.24 -13.85
CA VAL A 366 -12.12 0.37 -13.72
C VAL A 366 -12.53 0.13 -12.27
N ALA A 367 -13.36 1.02 -11.73
CA ALA A 367 -13.90 0.82 -10.39
C ALA A 367 -14.70 -0.47 -10.30
N PRO A 368 -14.61 -1.19 -9.17
CA PRO A 368 -15.43 -2.35 -8.99
C PRO A 368 -16.88 -1.92 -8.89
N VAL A 369 -17.76 -2.77 -9.42
CA VAL A 369 -19.17 -2.44 -9.59
C VAL A 369 -19.91 -2.37 -8.24
N PHE A 370 -19.33 -2.91 -7.16
CA PHE A 370 -19.97 -3.12 -5.86
C PHE A 370 -19.22 -2.37 -4.75
N VAL A 371 -19.91 -2.02 -3.68
CA VAL A 371 -19.26 -1.44 -2.49
C VAL A 371 -19.01 -2.53 -1.48
N GLY A 372 -17.81 -2.56 -0.90
CA GLY A 372 -17.26 -3.67 -0.13
C GLY A 372 -16.21 -4.45 -0.92
N THR A 373 -16.20 -4.39 -2.26
CA THR A 373 -15.18 -5.05 -3.12
C THR A 373 -13.78 -4.56 -2.89
N GLU A 374 -13.64 -3.35 -2.38
CA GLU A 374 -12.37 -2.81 -1.97
C GLU A 374 -11.75 -3.62 -0.81
N CYS A 375 -12.54 -4.38 -0.04
CA CYS A 375 -12.00 -5.28 0.96
C CYS A 375 -11.41 -6.57 0.37
N TYR A 376 -11.55 -6.82 -0.94
CA TYR A 376 -11.15 -8.07 -1.60
C TYR A 376 -9.78 -7.86 -2.24
N LEU A 377 -8.78 -8.62 -1.81
CA LEU A 377 -7.43 -8.47 -2.35
C LEU A 377 -7.42 -8.68 -3.88
N GLY A 378 -8.08 -9.72 -4.38
CA GLY A 378 -8.10 -10.08 -5.80
C GLY A 378 -8.61 -8.96 -6.73
N THR A 379 -9.46 -8.07 -6.25
CA THR A 379 -10.00 -6.94 -7.01
C THR A 379 -8.97 -5.86 -7.30
N HIS A 380 -7.88 -5.81 -6.53
CA HIS A 380 -6.82 -4.80 -6.65
C HIS A 380 -5.61 -5.26 -7.45
N LYS A 381 -5.64 -6.47 -8.00
CA LYS A 381 -4.48 -7.08 -8.69
C LYS A 381 -3.90 -6.15 -9.77
N PHE A 382 -4.77 -5.42 -10.47
CA PHE A 382 -4.39 -4.52 -11.57
C PHE A 382 -3.96 -3.13 -11.08
N ILE A 383 -4.58 -2.62 -10.00
CA ILE A 383 -4.21 -1.33 -9.39
C ILE A 383 -2.81 -1.39 -8.79
N PHE A 384 -2.49 -2.51 -8.15
CA PHE A 384 -1.22 -2.74 -7.47
C PHE A 384 0.02 -2.53 -8.37
N CYS A 385 -0.14 -2.63 -9.70
CA CYS A 385 0.93 -2.41 -10.67
C CYS A 385 0.63 -1.28 -11.66
N SER A 386 -0.38 -0.44 -11.37
CA SER A 386 -0.77 0.64 -12.27
C SER A 386 0.10 1.88 -12.08
N GLU A 387 0.40 2.57 -13.17
CA GLU A 387 1.16 3.82 -13.15
C GLU A 387 0.44 4.91 -12.34
N THR A 388 -0.89 4.95 -12.41
CA THR A 388 -1.72 5.88 -11.64
C THR A 388 -1.54 5.69 -10.13
N CYS A 389 -1.52 4.43 -9.65
CA CYS A 389 -1.30 4.13 -8.25
C CYS A 389 0.10 4.56 -7.80
N ILE A 390 1.13 4.26 -8.60
CA ILE A 390 2.52 4.64 -8.31
C ILE A 390 2.65 6.17 -8.21
N LYS A 391 2.12 6.91 -9.19
CA LYS A 391 2.16 8.38 -9.19
C LYS A 391 1.46 8.98 -7.97
N ALA A 392 0.28 8.46 -7.62
CA ALA A 392 -0.47 8.94 -6.47
C ALA A 392 0.24 8.64 -5.14
N LEU A 393 0.86 7.46 -5.00
CA LEU A 393 1.70 7.13 -3.84
C LEU A 393 2.94 8.03 -3.75
N GLN A 394 3.66 8.22 -4.85
CA GLN A 394 4.84 9.08 -4.91
C GLN A 394 4.54 10.53 -4.55
N LEU A 395 3.41 11.08 -5.02
CA LEU A 395 2.96 12.42 -4.66
C LEU A 395 2.73 12.53 -3.13
N ARG A 396 2.09 11.52 -2.55
CA ARG A 396 1.78 11.51 -1.12
C ARG A 396 3.02 11.37 -0.26
N VAL A 397 3.94 10.48 -0.64
CA VAL A 397 5.26 10.36 -0.03
C VAL A 397 5.98 11.71 -0.08
N LYS A 398 5.99 12.39 -1.23
CA LYS A 398 6.61 13.73 -1.37
C LYS A 398 6.02 14.76 -0.41
N ASN A 399 4.69 14.80 -0.27
CA ASN A 399 4.03 15.72 0.66
C ASN A 399 4.40 15.43 2.12
N LEU A 400 4.36 14.16 2.53
CA LEU A 400 4.74 13.74 3.88
C LEU A 400 6.22 14.03 4.19
N LEU A 401 7.10 13.83 3.21
CA LEU A 401 8.52 14.19 3.33
C LEU A 401 8.71 15.69 3.58
N SER A 402 8.02 16.55 2.82
CA SER A 402 8.13 18.00 3.02
C SER A 402 7.69 18.44 4.41
N GLU A 403 6.69 17.76 4.98
CA GLU A 403 6.23 18.03 6.34
C GLU A 403 7.22 17.51 7.39
N LEU A 404 7.76 16.32 7.17
CA LEU A 404 8.78 15.75 8.04
C LEU A 404 10.04 16.64 8.07
N GLU A 405 10.44 17.22 6.95
CA GLU A 405 11.58 18.14 6.84
C GLU A 405 11.35 19.51 7.48
N SER A 406 10.09 19.92 7.62
CA SER A 406 9.75 21.15 8.34
C SER A 406 9.98 21.05 9.85
N GLU A 407 10.20 19.83 10.38
CA GLU A 407 10.52 19.60 11.78
C GLU A 407 11.98 19.96 12.10
N SER A 408 12.17 20.77 13.16
CA SER A 408 13.46 21.38 13.54
C SER A 408 14.62 20.42 13.84
N SER A 409 14.36 19.13 14.05
CA SER A 409 15.39 18.09 14.18
C SER A 409 14.86 16.72 13.76
N LEU A 410 15.27 16.25 12.58
CA LEU A 410 14.98 14.90 12.12
C LEU A 410 15.61 13.88 13.08
N CYS A 411 14.95 12.78 13.43
CA CYS A 411 15.60 11.65 14.10
C CYS A 411 16.35 10.77 13.07
N LEU A 412 17.12 9.77 13.53
CA LEU A 412 17.80 8.84 12.61
C LEU A 412 16.79 8.04 11.77
N ASP A 413 15.66 7.64 12.35
CA ASP A 413 14.59 6.94 11.66
C ASP A 413 13.92 7.81 10.60
N ALA A 414 13.75 9.11 10.87
CA ALA A 414 13.26 10.07 9.90
C ALA A 414 14.22 10.22 8.72
N LEU A 415 15.53 10.35 8.98
CA LEU A 415 16.55 10.41 7.93
C LEU A 415 16.57 9.11 7.09
N TYR A 416 16.33 7.95 7.71
CA TYR A 416 16.24 6.66 7.01
C TYR A 416 15.14 6.64 5.97
N ILE A 417 13.93 6.92 6.43
CA ILE A 417 12.72 6.82 5.64
C ILE A 417 12.75 7.88 4.54
N SER A 418 13.22 9.09 4.86
CA SER A 418 13.46 10.14 3.86
C SER A 418 14.44 9.67 2.78
N PHE A 419 15.55 9.05 3.16
CA PHE A 419 16.52 8.55 2.22
C PHE A 419 15.95 7.48 1.28
N GLY A 420 15.28 6.45 1.81
CA GLY A 420 14.65 5.40 1.01
C GLY A 420 13.62 5.96 0.03
N ALA A 421 12.80 6.88 0.53
CA ALA A 421 11.81 7.57 -0.29
C ALA A 421 12.46 8.41 -1.41
N TYR A 422 13.55 9.13 -1.13
CA TYR A 422 14.26 9.93 -2.13
C TYR A 422 14.94 9.08 -3.21
N ILE A 423 15.42 7.88 -2.88
CA ILE A 423 15.89 6.91 -3.89
C ILE A 423 14.74 6.52 -4.81
N ASN A 424 13.57 6.16 -4.25
CA ASN A 424 12.41 5.75 -5.05
C ASN A 424 11.84 6.88 -5.93
N LEU A 425 12.04 8.13 -5.51
CA LEU A 425 11.69 9.34 -6.26
C LEU A 425 12.79 9.80 -7.23
N GLN A 426 13.97 9.14 -7.24
CA GLN A 426 15.15 9.54 -8.02
C GLN A 426 15.65 10.96 -7.71
N ALA A 427 15.42 11.44 -6.48
CA ALA A 427 15.75 12.77 -6.00
C ALA A 427 17.19 12.79 -5.44
N TRP A 428 18.19 12.61 -6.30
CA TRP A 428 19.58 12.33 -5.90
C TRP A 428 20.24 13.43 -5.06
N GLU A 429 19.91 14.70 -5.28
CA GLU A 429 20.44 15.81 -4.46
C GLU A 429 20.01 15.66 -2.99
N GLN A 430 18.75 15.32 -2.76
CA GLN A 430 18.16 15.11 -1.45
C GLN A 430 18.70 13.83 -0.79
N VAL A 431 18.95 12.78 -1.58
CA VAL A 431 19.66 11.59 -1.13
C VAL A 431 21.02 11.98 -0.54
N PHE A 432 21.86 12.71 -1.28
CA PHE A 432 23.19 13.11 -0.79
C PHE A 432 23.12 14.06 0.41
N PHE A 433 22.15 14.97 0.43
CA PHE A 433 21.90 15.83 1.59
C PHE A 433 21.57 15.03 2.86
N CYS A 434 20.67 14.04 2.77
CA CYS A 434 20.34 13.17 3.91
C CYS A 434 21.57 12.39 4.40
N MET A 435 22.42 11.94 3.49
CA MET A 435 23.65 11.20 3.83
C MET A 435 24.67 12.07 4.56
N GLU A 436 24.88 13.31 4.11
CA GLU A 436 25.82 14.21 4.77
C GLU A 436 25.29 14.63 6.15
N ASN A 437 23.98 14.85 6.29
CA ASN A 437 23.35 15.08 7.60
C ASN A 437 23.47 13.87 8.53
N PHE A 438 23.31 12.65 8.00
CA PHE A 438 23.53 11.42 8.77
C PHE A 438 24.98 11.33 9.25
N ARG A 439 25.95 11.69 8.40
CA ARG A 439 27.38 11.70 8.72
C ARG A 439 27.75 12.72 9.80
N GLN A 440 27.14 13.91 9.78
CA GLN A 440 27.39 14.94 10.78
C GLN A 440 26.93 14.52 12.19
N ARG A 441 26.05 13.52 12.29
CA ARG A 441 25.69 12.89 13.56
C ARG A 441 26.77 11.89 13.95
N ARG A 442 27.13 11.89 15.24
CA ARG A 442 28.08 10.91 15.76
C ARG A 442 27.48 9.51 15.58
N ILE A 443 28.02 8.75 14.63
CA ILE A 443 27.81 7.30 14.50
C ILE A 443 28.55 6.68 15.68
N GLY A 444 27.84 6.55 16.80
CA GLY A 444 28.36 6.05 18.07
C GLY A 444 28.04 4.58 18.29
N THR A 445 27.20 3.98 17.42
CA THR A 445 26.79 2.58 17.50
C THR A 445 27.00 1.84 16.19
N TYR A 446 27.22 0.52 16.26
CA TYR A 446 27.29 -0.35 15.08
C TYR A 446 26.00 -0.31 14.25
N ARG A 447 24.83 -0.16 14.92
CA ARG A 447 23.54 -0.07 14.23
C ARG A 447 23.50 1.13 13.28
N GLU A 448 24.05 2.26 13.69
CA GLU A 448 24.16 3.46 12.85
C GLU A 448 25.16 3.28 11.70
N ALA A 449 26.25 2.53 11.91
CA ALA A 449 27.21 2.20 10.85
C ALA A 449 26.63 1.22 9.82
N GLU A 450 25.97 0.14 10.28
CA GLU A 450 25.23 -0.81 9.46
C GLU A 450 24.15 -0.12 8.65
N PHE A 451 23.47 0.84 9.28
CA PHE A 451 22.49 1.69 8.64
C PHE A 451 23.11 2.52 7.52
N ALA A 452 24.17 3.29 7.80
CA ALA A 452 24.85 4.09 6.77
C ALA A 452 25.33 3.24 5.60
N HIS A 453 25.84 2.05 5.89
CA HIS A 453 26.26 1.09 4.87
C HIS A 453 25.10 0.63 3.97
N LYS A 454 23.96 0.24 4.56
CA LYS A 454 22.76 -0.14 3.79
C LYS A 454 22.31 0.99 2.88
N LEU A 455 22.39 2.24 3.35
CA LEU A 455 22.09 3.42 2.54
C LEU A 455 23.01 3.51 1.32
N TRP A 456 24.33 3.50 1.52
CA TRP A 456 25.32 3.57 0.43
C TRP A 456 25.17 2.44 -0.59
N ILE A 457 24.87 1.21 -0.14
CA ILE A 457 24.63 0.08 -1.04
C ILE A 457 23.36 0.25 -1.86
N SER A 458 22.27 0.74 -1.24
CA SER A 458 21.02 1.03 -1.96
C SER A 458 21.24 2.03 -3.09
N VAL A 459 21.98 3.11 -2.81
CA VAL A 459 22.36 4.13 -3.81
C VAL A 459 23.21 3.55 -4.94
N MET A 460 24.16 2.68 -4.62
CA MET A 460 25.00 2.02 -5.62
C MET A 460 24.22 1.09 -6.55
N ASN A 461 23.29 0.32 -5.99
CA ASN A 461 22.44 -0.58 -6.76
C ASN A 461 21.51 0.22 -7.68
N SER A 462 20.85 1.25 -7.14
CA SER A 462 19.90 2.08 -7.87
C SER A 462 20.54 2.93 -8.98
N THR A 463 21.83 3.25 -8.88
CA THR A 463 22.58 3.98 -9.91
C THR A 463 23.36 3.09 -10.87
N SER A 464 23.25 1.76 -10.76
CA SER A 464 24.06 0.81 -11.56
C SER A 464 25.56 1.09 -11.47
N GLY A 465 26.04 1.61 -10.33
CA GLY A 465 27.44 1.97 -10.11
C GLY A 465 27.95 3.18 -10.92
N LYS A 466 27.06 4.03 -11.46
CA LYS A 466 27.44 5.21 -12.25
C LYS A 466 27.86 6.42 -11.41
N LEU A 467 27.79 6.34 -10.08
CA LEU A 467 28.16 7.43 -9.20
C LEU A 467 29.68 7.65 -9.19
N ILE A 468 30.05 8.91 -9.47
CA ILE A 468 31.39 9.45 -9.75
C ILE A 468 32.37 9.17 -8.59
N GLU A 469 33.68 9.18 -8.88
CA GLU A 469 34.83 8.91 -8.00
C GLU A 469 34.70 9.39 -6.54
N GLN A 470 34.08 10.54 -6.28
CA GLN A 470 33.87 11.07 -4.93
C GLN A 470 33.03 10.15 -4.04
N ASN A 471 32.06 9.42 -4.61
CA ASN A 471 31.20 8.51 -3.87
C ASN A 471 31.85 7.16 -3.58
N ARG A 472 32.87 6.79 -4.36
CA ARG A 472 33.60 5.54 -4.21
C ARG A 472 34.27 5.44 -2.86
N GLU A 473 34.90 6.52 -2.41
CA GLU A 473 35.56 6.57 -1.09
C GLU A 473 34.55 6.42 0.05
N TYR A 474 33.35 7.00 -0.09
CA TYR A 474 32.29 6.87 0.92
C TYR A 474 31.67 5.47 0.99
N ILE A 475 31.50 4.81 -0.15
CA ILE A 475 31.04 3.41 -0.19
C ILE A 475 32.08 2.52 0.48
N LEU A 476 33.35 2.71 0.15
CA LEU A 476 34.46 2.00 0.77
C LEU A 476 34.54 2.26 2.28
N PHE A 477 34.37 3.51 2.72
CA PHE A 477 34.26 3.87 4.14
C PHE A 477 33.12 3.14 4.83
N SER A 478 31.93 3.12 4.22
CA SER A 478 30.75 2.47 4.78
C SER A 478 30.95 0.96 4.95
N LEU A 479 31.61 0.32 3.97
CA LEU A 479 31.94 -1.09 4.00
C LEU A 479 32.92 -1.36 5.16
N VAL A 480 34.03 -0.63 5.18
CA VAL A 480 35.12 -0.73 6.18
C VAL A 480 34.64 -0.48 7.62
N SER A 481 33.66 0.41 7.81
CA SER A 481 33.09 0.78 9.12
C SER A 481 32.28 -0.34 9.78
N LEU A 482 32.01 -1.44 9.09
CA LEU A 482 31.29 -2.61 9.63
C LEU A 482 32.20 -3.65 10.29
N CYS A 483 33.52 -3.46 10.26
CA CYS A 483 34.45 -4.28 11.03
C CYS A 483 34.59 -3.73 12.44
N PHE A 484 34.10 -4.48 13.44
CA PHE A 484 34.29 -4.25 14.88
C PHE A 484 34.06 -2.81 15.37
N GLY A 485 32.78 -2.45 15.54
CA GLY A 485 32.33 -1.30 16.34
C GLY A 485 32.78 0.10 15.88
N PRO A 486 32.08 1.16 16.29
CA PRO A 486 32.50 2.51 15.96
C PRO A 486 33.72 2.89 16.80
N ALA A 487 34.91 2.82 16.20
CA ALA A 487 36.04 3.58 16.70
C ALA A 487 35.76 5.08 16.55
N VAL A 488 36.45 5.93 17.31
CA VAL A 488 36.33 7.40 17.19
C VAL A 488 36.59 7.82 15.73
N ASP A 489 35.81 8.78 15.20
CA ASP A 489 35.84 9.21 13.79
C ASP A 489 37.26 9.40 13.21
N GLY A 490 38.19 10.00 13.96
CA GLY A 490 39.59 10.15 13.52
C GLY A 490 40.32 8.83 13.27
N VAL A 491 40.03 7.80 14.06
CA VAL A 491 40.59 6.45 13.92
C VAL A 491 40.00 5.72 12.72
N GLN A 492 38.69 5.84 12.50
CA GLN A 492 38.04 5.26 11.33
C GLN A 492 38.51 5.89 10.03
N ARG A 493 38.71 7.23 10.00
CA ARG A 493 39.27 7.93 8.84
C ARG A 493 40.70 7.52 8.54
N HIS A 494 41.53 7.36 9.57
CA HIS A 494 42.91 6.87 9.39
C HIS A 494 42.94 5.45 8.81
N TYR A 495 42.10 4.57 9.33
CA TYR A 495 41.96 3.20 8.84
C TYR A 495 41.40 3.15 7.41
N MET A 496 40.41 3.99 7.09
CA MET A 496 39.91 4.18 5.73
C MET A 496 41.02 4.62 4.79
N GLN A 497 41.83 5.61 5.18
CA GLN A 497 42.92 6.09 4.32
C GLN A 497 43.91 4.97 4.02
N LYS A 498 44.31 4.18 5.03
CA LYS A 498 45.16 3.00 4.81
C LYS A 498 44.53 2.00 3.85
N PHE A 499 43.24 1.72 3.99
CA PHE A 499 42.52 0.83 3.08
C PHE A 499 42.46 1.38 1.65
N LEU A 500 42.19 2.67 1.48
CA LEU A 500 42.18 3.35 0.18
C LEU A 500 43.56 3.35 -0.48
N ASP A 501 44.60 3.61 0.29
CA ASP A 501 45.99 3.58 -0.21
C ASP A 501 46.33 2.19 -0.73
N LEU A 502 45.90 1.13 -0.05
CA LEU A 502 46.08 -0.25 -0.51
C LEU A 502 45.25 -0.58 -1.75
N VAL A 503 44.00 -0.12 -1.82
CA VAL A 503 43.15 -0.24 -3.02
C VAL A 503 43.82 0.41 -4.23
N ARG A 504 44.42 1.59 -4.03
CA ARG A 504 45.16 2.33 -5.07
C ARG A 504 46.46 1.63 -5.44
N GLN A 505 47.28 1.23 -4.46
CA GLN A 505 48.56 0.53 -4.66
C GLN A 505 48.39 -0.77 -5.45
N ASN A 506 47.28 -1.48 -5.26
CA ASN A 506 47.01 -2.74 -5.93
C ASN A 506 46.07 -2.59 -7.14
N GLU A 507 45.84 -1.36 -7.64
CA GLU A 507 44.96 -1.04 -8.78
C GLU A 507 43.57 -1.73 -8.75
N LEU A 508 43.01 -1.93 -7.56
CA LEU A 508 41.77 -2.70 -7.39
C LEU A 508 40.60 -1.93 -7.99
N LYS A 509 40.07 -2.36 -9.14
CA LYS A 509 38.99 -1.65 -9.87
C LYS A 509 37.59 -1.91 -9.32
N GLN A 510 37.38 -2.98 -8.57
CA GLN A 510 36.10 -3.32 -7.93
C GLN A 510 36.36 -3.88 -6.53
N VAL A 511 35.57 -3.44 -5.55
CA VAL A 511 35.73 -3.82 -4.13
C VAL A 511 34.33 -4.10 -3.58
N ASN A 512 34.03 -5.35 -3.21
CA ASN A 512 32.71 -5.77 -2.75
C ASN A 512 32.78 -6.43 -1.35
N LEU A 513 32.64 -5.68 -0.26
CA LEU A 513 32.61 -6.26 1.10
C LEU A 513 31.19 -6.72 1.45
N SER A 514 31.04 -7.92 2.02
CA SER A 514 29.75 -8.46 2.45
C SER A 514 29.80 -8.96 3.89
N TYR A 515 28.78 -8.62 4.68
CA TYR A 515 28.71 -8.91 6.11
C TYR A 515 27.61 -9.94 6.42
N PRO A 516 27.72 -10.73 7.51
CA PRO A 516 26.70 -11.74 7.86
C PRO A 516 25.31 -11.13 8.04
N ARG A 517 24.27 -11.76 7.49
CA ARG A 517 22.87 -11.30 7.52
C ARG A 517 22.18 -11.30 8.91
N ARG A 518 22.89 -11.47 10.03
CA ARG A 518 22.28 -11.70 11.36
C ARG A 518 22.99 -11.06 12.56
N GLY A 519 23.66 -9.93 12.39
CA GLY A 519 24.14 -9.13 13.53
C GLY A 519 25.31 -9.76 14.32
N HIS A 520 26.10 -10.63 13.68
CA HIS A 520 27.34 -11.13 14.26
C HIS A 520 28.54 -10.37 13.67
N PHE A 521 29.44 -9.92 14.54
CA PHE A 521 30.61 -9.10 14.21
C PHE A 521 31.62 -9.89 13.35
N ALA A 522 32.00 -9.37 12.18
CA ALA A 522 33.18 -9.89 11.49
C ALA A 522 34.43 -9.38 12.26
N PRO A 523 35.28 -10.26 12.84
CA PRO A 523 36.43 -9.84 13.64
C PRO A 523 37.44 -9.00 12.85
N PHE A 524 37.48 -9.20 11.53
CA PHE A 524 38.32 -8.46 10.59
C PHE A 524 37.83 -8.61 9.15
N THR A 525 38.32 -7.73 8.28
CA THR A 525 38.27 -7.82 6.83
C THR A 525 39.50 -8.60 6.32
N VAL A 526 39.29 -9.44 5.33
CA VAL A 526 40.36 -10.13 4.58
C VAL A 526 40.36 -9.62 3.15
N LEU A 527 41.49 -9.12 2.68
CA LEU A 527 41.75 -8.82 1.27
C LEU A 527 42.62 -9.94 0.67
N CYS A 528 42.22 -10.49 -0.47
CA CYS A 528 43.00 -11.50 -1.20
C CYS A 528 43.31 -10.98 -2.60
N ASN A 529 44.58 -11.02 -3.01
CA ASN A 529 45.02 -10.60 -4.33
C ASN A 529 46.10 -11.54 -4.90
N PHE A 530 45.98 -11.91 -6.16
CA PHE A 530 47.04 -12.63 -6.86
C PHE A 530 48.14 -11.64 -7.26
N GLN A 531 49.40 -12.10 -7.23
CA GLN A 531 50.55 -11.27 -7.63
C GLN A 531 50.45 -10.80 -9.10
N CYS A 532 49.88 -11.63 -9.96
CA CYS A 532 49.81 -11.39 -11.39
C CYS A 532 48.39 -11.64 -11.92
N ASP A 533 47.89 -10.73 -12.75
CA ASP A 533 46.63 -10.90 -13.50
C ASP A 533 46.75 -11.99 -14.60
N HIS A 534 47.98 -12.26 -15.05
CA HIS A 534 48.26 -13.28 -16.03
C HIS A 534 49.38 -14.16 -15.52
N HIS A 535 49.11 -15.45 -15.42
CA HIS A 535 50.02 -16.42 -14.85
C HIS A 535 50.24 -17.59 -15.79
N VAL A 536 51.48 -18.07 -15.86
CA VAL A 536 51.83 -19.24 -16.67
C VAL A 536 51.54 -20.49 -15.85
N CYS A 537 50.75 -21.42 -16.41
CA CYS A 537 50.37 -22.64 -15.72
C CYS A 537 51.61 -23.44 -15.27
N ALA A 538 51.45 -24.20 -14.18
CA ALA A 538 52.50 -24.99 -13.55
C ALA A 538 53.73 -24.20 -13.05
N THR A 539 53.68 -22.86 -13.03
CA THR A 539 54.67 -22.05 -12.31
C THR A 539 54.11 -21.60 -10.96
N PRO A 540 54.96 -21.35 -9.94
CA PRO A 540 54.49 -20.83 -8.66
C PRO A 540 53.93 -19.40 -8.83
N THR A 541 52.74 -19.15 -8.31
CA THR A 541 52.17 -17.81 -8.13
C THR A 541 51.98 -17.53 -6.64
N GLU A 542 51.86 -16.26 -6.29
CA GLU A 542 51.61 -15.83 -4.92
C GLU A 542 50.21 -15.23 -4.79
N LEU A 543 49.46 -15.68 -3.78
CA LEU A 543 48.24 -15.06 -3.31
C LEU A 543 48.57 -14.29 -2.03
N TYR A 544 48.55 -12.97 -2.13
CA TYR A 544 48.67 -12.08 -0.99
C TYR A 544 47.35 -11.98 -0.26
N ILE A 545 47.41 -12.21 1.05
CA ILE A 545 46.26 -12.15 1.95
C ILE A 545 46.57 -11.11 3.00
N THR A 546 45.73 -10.10 3.12
CA THR A 546 45.93 -9.01 4.07
C THR A 546 44.73 -8.87 4.99
N LEU A 547 45.01 -8.84 6.29
CA LEU A 547 44.04 -8.88 7.38
C LEU A 547 43.96 -7.53 8.07
N PHE A 548 42.75 -7.02 8.21
CA PHE A 548 42.50 -5.70 8.76
C PHE A 548 41.37 -5.71 9.77
N THR A 549 41.59 -5.08 10.92
CA THR A 549 40.54 -4.90 11.93
C THR A 549 40.51 -3.45 12.39
N ALA A 550 39.34 -2.97 12.82
CA ALA A 550 39.22 -1.71 13.53
C ALA A 550 39.42 -1.88 15.05
N SER A 551 39.61 -3.12 15.54
CA SER A 551 39.81 -3.43 16.96
C SER A 551 41.11 -2.83 17.49
N VAL A 552 41.02 -2.06 18.59
CA VAL A 552 42.20 -1.63 19.36
C VAL A 552 42.85 -2.82 20.06
N GLU A 553 42.04 -3.79 20.52
CA GLU A 553 42.50 -5.03 21.10
C GLU A 553 43.08 -5.98 20.03
N GLY A 554 44.11 -6.74 20.41
CA GLY A 554 44.77 -7.68 19.53
C GLY A 554 43.88 -8.87 19.18
N ILE A 555 43.74 -9.15 17.89
CA ILE A 555 43.10 -10.35 17.38
C ILE A 555 44.20 -11.34 17.01
N ILE A 556 44.04 -12.59 17.45
CA ILE A 556 44.95 -13.69 17.12
C ILE A 556 44.23 -14.63 16.17
N LEU A 557 44.81 -14.89 15.00
CA LEU A 557 44.30 -15.83 14.02
C LEU A 557 45.22 -17.04 13.99
N ASP A 558 44.76 -18.15 14.56
CA ASP A 558 45.55 -19.35 14.82
C ASP A 558 45.85 -20.12 13.52
N ALA A 559 44.90 -20.14 12.59
CA ALA A 559 45.05 -20.75 11.28
C ALA A 559 44.18 -20.05 10.25
N LEU A 560 44.62 -20.01 8.99
CA LEU A 560 43.85 -19.51 7.87
C LEU A 560 43.95 -20.48 6.69
N SER A 561 42.80 -20.79 6.10
CA SER A 561 42.68 -21.58 4.88
C SER A 561 41.97 -20.76 3.82
N VAL A 562 42.34 -20.98 2.56
CA VAL A 562 41.81 -20.26 1.40
C VAL A 562 41.39 -21.28 0.35
N THR A 563 40.15 -21.17 -0.10
CA THR A 563 39.58 -21.96 -1.18
C THR A 563 39.66 -21.18 -2.47
N VAL A 564 40.40 -21.71 -3.45
CA VAL A 564 40.50 -21.17 -4.80
C VAL A 564 39.72 -22.09 -5.74
N SER A 565 38.78 -21.53 -6.50
CA SER A 565 38.09 -22.24 -7.58
C SER A 565 38.67 -21.87 -8.94
N ARG A 566 38.64 -22.83 -9.86
CA ARG A 566 38.96 -22.67 -11.27
C ARG A 566 37.72 -22.89 -12.10
N LEU A 567 37.45 -21.96 -13.01
CA LEU A 567 36.46 -22.09 -14.08
C LEU A 567 37.18 -22.31 -15.41
N SER A 568 36.97 -23.45 -16.03
CA SER A 568 37.52 -23.76 -17.36
C SER A 568 36.62 -23.21 -18.48
N GLY A 569 37.16 -23.18 -19.70
CA GLY A 569 36.47 -22.61 -20.87
C GLY A 569 35.21 -23.37 -21.30
N ASP A 570 35.03 -24.61 -20.84
CA ASP A 570 33.83 -25.44 -21.04
C ASP A 570 32.77 -25.24 -19.94
N GLY A 571 33.03 -24.36 -18.97
CA GLY A 571 32.14 -24.07 -17.86
C GLY A 571 32.19 -25.07 -16.71
N THR A 572 33.12 -26.04 -16.71
CA THR A 572 33.33 -26.92 -15.55
C THR A 572 34.07 -26.16 -14.44
N GLU A 573 33.67 -26.40 -13.19
CA GLU A 573 34.22 -25.70 -12.02
C GLU A 573 34.87 -26.70 -11.06
N SER A 574 36.11 -26.44 -10.68
CA SER A 574 36.86 -27.21 -9.68
C SER A 574 37.32 -26.28 -8.57
N ALA A 575 37.45 -26.78 -7.33
CA ALA A 575 37.87 -25.96 -6.19
C ALA A 575 38.85 -26.72 -5.29
N SER A 576 39.90 -26.03 -4.88
CA SER A 576 40.96 -26.54 -4.01
C SER A 576 41.12 -25.63 -2.80
N THR A 577 41.28 -26.22 -1.62
CA THR A 577 41.49 -25.47 -0.37
C THR A 577 42.92 -25.64 0.10
N TYR A 578 43.55 -24.52 0.41
CA TYR A 578 44.95 -24.43 0.79
C TYR A 578 45.07 -23.83 2.18
N LEU A 579 46.00 -24.32 2.99
CA LEU A 579 46.36 -23.68 4.25
C LEU A 579 47.28 -22.50 3.93
N ALA A 580 46.84 -21.27 4.22
CA ALA A 580 47.57 -20.05 3.90
C ALA A 580 48.79 -19.83 4.80
N PHE A 581 48.70 -20.22 6.07
CA PHE A 581 49.81 -20.21 7.02
C PHE A 581 49.49 -21.10 8.23
N ASP A 582 50.55 -21.48 8.95
CA ASP A 582 50.54 -22.41 10.09
C ASP A 582 50.93 -21.75 11.43
N LYS A 583 51.26 -20.45 11.44
CA LYS A 583 51.63 -19.68 12.63
C LYS A 583 50.59 -18.62 12.96
N ALA A 584 50.27 -18.50 14.25
CA ALA A 584 49.29 -17.52 14.72
C ALA A 584 49.67 -16.08 14.31
N LEU A 585 48.79 -15.41 13.56
CA LEU A 585 48.96 -14.01 13.19
C LEU A 585 48.27 -13.11 14.21
N LYS A 586 48.97 -12.07 14.66
CA LYS A 586 48.43 -11.06 15.57
C LYS A 586 48.28 -9.74 14.85
N PHE A 587 47.07 -9.21 14.81
CA PHE A 587 46.78 -7.91 14.21
C PHE A 587 45.80 -7.12 15.06
N ASN A 588 45.89 -5.80 14.91
CA ASN A 588 44.97 -4.85 15.49
C ASN A 588 44.84 -3.65 14.52
N LEU A 589 44.06 -2.66 14.92
CA LEU A 589 43.86 -1.40 14.19
C LEU A 589 45.16 -0.73 13.73
N ASN A 590 46.20 -0.76 14.56
CA ASN A 590 47.46 -0.07 14.27
C ASN A 590 48.43 -0.93 13.46
N ASN A 591 48.31 -2.26 13.57
CA ASN A 591 49.21 -3.23 12.98
C ASN A 591 48.42 -4.27 12.15
N PRO A 592 48.08 -3.97 10.88
CA PRO A 592 47.52 -4.97 9.98
C PRO A 592 48.53 -6.10 9.74
N SER A 593 48.04 -7.32 9.50
CA SER A 593 48.89 -8.47 9.20
C SER A 593 48.72 -8.90 7.75
N SER A 594 49.78 -9.41 7.14
CA SER A 594 49.73 -10.03 5.82
C SER A 594 50.32 -11.43 5.86
N ALA A 595 49.79 -12.29 5.00
CA ALA A 595 50.31 -13.60 4.69
C ALA A 595 50.44 -13.73 3.17
N CYS A 596 51.39 -14.56 2.74
CA CYS A 596 51.56 -14.89 1.33
C CYS A 596 51.44 -16.40 1.19
N LEU A 597 50.51 -16.83 0.33
CA LEU A 597 50.30 -18.23 0.01
C LEU A 597 50.84 -18.51 -1.39
N LYS A 598 51.83 -19.40 -1.47
CA LYS A 598 52.36 -19.89 -2.74
C LYS A 598 51.45 -20.98 -3.30
N LEU A 599 51.00 -20.80 -4.52
CA LEU A 599 50.08 -21.69 -5.23
C LEU A 599 50.72 -22.14 -6.54
N THR A 600 50.49 -23.39 -6.92
CA THR A 600 50.77 -23.86 -8.29
C THR A 600 49.43 -24.00 -9.00
N LEU A 601 49.24 -23.22 -10.07
CA LEU A 601 48.02 -23.24 -10.88
C LEU A 601 48.27 -24.18 -12.06
N ASP A 602 47.91 -25.46 -11.90
CA ASP A 602 48.36 -26.53 -12.80
C ASP A 602 47.72 -26.48 -14.19
N GLU A 603 46.50 -25.95 -14.29
CA GLU A 603 45.72 -26.01 -15.51
C GLU A 603 45.19 -24.63 -15.96
N PRO A 604 44.96 -24.40 -17.26
CA PRO A 604 44.45 -23.12 -17.75
C PRO A 604 42.98 -22.90 -17.36
N GLY A 605 42.63 -21.68 -16.96
CA GLY A 605 41.28 -21.30 -16.58
C GLY A 605 41.25 -19.98 -15.81
N LEU A 606 40.05 -19.52 -15.47
CA LEU A 606 39.88 -18.39 -14.57
C LEU A 606 39.92 -18.90 -13.12
N TYR A 607 40.96 -18.51 -12.39
CA TYR A 607 41.07 -18.80 -10.96
C TYR A 607 40.48 -17.66 -10.14
N GLN A 608 39.72 -18.00 -9.10
CA GLN A 608 39.15 -17.04 -8.17
C GLN A 608 39.25 -17.58 -6.73
N CYS A 609 39.49 -16.69 -5.78
CA CYS A 609 39.30 -17.02 -4.38
C CYS A 609 37.79 -17.06 -4.10
N THR A 610 37.28 -18.18 -3.59
CA THR A 610 35.85 -18.40 -3.31
C THR A 610 35.52 -18.45 -1.82
N SER A 611 36.48 -18.79 -0.97
CA SER A 611 36.31 -18.74 0.48
C SER A 611 37.64 -18.56 1.19
N VAL A 612 37.60 -17.92 2.36
CA VAL A 612 38.68 -17.87 3.34
C VAL A 612 38.11 -18.36 4.66
N ARG A 613 38.76 -19.27 5.38
CA ARG A 613 38.30 -19.73 6.70
C ARG A 613 39.42 -19.63 7.72
N GLY A 614 39.12 -19.18 8.92
CA GLY A 614 40.11 -19.11 9.98
C GLY A 614 39.55 -19.37 11.37
N CYS A 615 40.45 -19.75 12.29
CA CYS A 615 40.17 -19.89 13.72
C CYS A 615 40.74 -18.68 14.45
N VAL A 616 39.89 -17.91 15.09
CA VAL A 616 40.21 -16.59 15.65
C VAL A 616 40.04 -16.61 17.16
N ASN A 617 41.05 -16.17 17.89
CA ASN A 617 40.93 -15.82 19.30
C ASN A 617 40.83 -14.30 19.45
N CYS A 618 39.72 -13.84 20.00
CA CYS A 618 39.47 -12.45 20.34
C CYS A 618 39.05 -12.37 21.81
N ALA A 619 39.84 -11.70 22.64
CA ALA A 619 39.59 -11.54 24.08
C ALA A 619 39.31 -12.87 24.84
N GLY A 620 39.93 -13.98 24.41
CA GLY A 620 39.75 -15.31 25.02
C GLY A 620 38.61 -16.14 24.43
N MET A 621 37.84 -15.61 23.46
CA MET A 621 36.83 -16.35 22.73
C MET A 621 37.40 -16.91 21.43
N HIS A 622 37.31 -18.22 21.22
CA HIS A 622 37.70 -18.88 19.98
C HIS A 622 36.50 -18.98 19.02
N LEU A 623 36.66 -18.45 17.80
CA LEU A 623 35.63 -18.37 16.77
C LEU A 623 36.15 -18.97 15.46
N ASN A 624 35.40 -19.92 14.90
CA ASN A 624 35.60 -20.35 13.52
C ASN A 624 34.81 -19.41 12.60
N VAL A 625 35.54 -18.69 11.76
CA VAL A 625 35.01 -17.70 10.84
C VAL A 625 35.29 -18.14 9.41
N GLU A 626 34.24 -18.23 8.61
CA GLU A 626 34.34 -18.51 7.18
C GLU A 626 33.88 -17.28 6.43
N TRP A 627 34.74 -16.64 5.66
CA TRP A 627 34.31 -15.73 4.64
C TRP A 627 34.06 -16.45 3.31
N LYS A 628 32.93 -16.27 2.60
CA LYS A 628 32.81 -16.71 1.20
C LYS A 628 32.55 -15.59 0.20
N LEU A 629 33.13 -15.73 -0.97
CA LEU A 629 33.33 -14.66 -1.91
C LEU A 629 32.27 -14.80 -3.03
N GLU A 630 31.28 -13.90 -3.04
CA GLU A 630 30.70 -13.31 -4.26
C GLU A 630 31.05 -13.87 -5.66
N LYS A 631 30.37 -14.89 -6.21
CA LYS A 631 30.45 -15.14 -7.67
C LYS A 631 29.65 -14.07 -8.42
N LYS A 632 30.30 -13.19 -9.18
CA LYS A 632 29.58 -12.50 -10.27
C LYS A 632 29.28 -13.53 -11.34
N GLN A 633 28.00 -13.73 -11.67
CA GLN A 633 27.63 -14.36 -12.93
C GLN A 633 28.14 -13.48 -14.08
N VAL A 634 29.31 -13.81 -14.62
CA VAL A 634 29.73 -13.30 -15.92
C VAL A 634 28.82 -13.98 -16.93
N GLN A 635 27.88 -13.24 -17.52
CA GLN A 635 27.12 -13.75 -18.66
C GLN A 635 28.11 -14.17 -19.75
N ASN A 636 28.06 -15.45 -20.14
CA ASN A 636 28.80 -16.01 -21.26
C ASN A 636 28.52 -15.19 -22.53
N ARG A 637 29.41 -14.24 -22.83
CA ARG A 637 29.57 -13.68 -24.17
C ARG A 637 31.05 -13.59 -24.47
N PHE A 638 31.52 -14.70 -25.06
CA PHE A 638 32.70 -14.83 -25.89
C PHE A 638 34.04 -14.39 -25.31
N TYR A 639 35.01 -15.30 -25.41
CA TYR A 639 36.44 -15.01 -25.41
C TYR A 639 36.75 -13.91 -26.43
N GLU A 640 36.63 -12.63 -26.06
CA GLU A 640 37.12 -11.53 -26.87
C GLU A 640 37.42 -10.29 -26.00
N LYS A 641 38.73 -10.11 -25.77
CA LYS A 641 39.42 -8.85 -25.46
C LYS A 641 38.73 -7.90 -24.46
N ARG A 642 39.28 -7.96 -23.23
CA ARG A 642 39.22 -6.99 -22.10
C ARG A 642 38.23 -7.33 -20.99
N ARG A 643 38.72 -7.15 -19.75
CA ARG A 643 38.10 -7.37 -18.42
C ARG A 643 38.37 -8.81 -17.95
N GLY A 644 39.19 -9.12 -16.95
CA GLY A 644 39.69 -8.37 -15.78
C GLY A 644 39.47 -9.32 -14.60
N LEU A 645 40.53 -9.89 -14.03
CA LEU A 645 40.43 -10.68 -12.81
C LEU A 645 39.88 -9.77 -11.71
N GLY A 646 38.73 -10.17 -11.15
CA GLY A 646 38.07 -9.43 -10.09
C GLY A 646 38.82 -9.59 -8.78
N VAL A 647 38.84 -8.54 -7.99
CA VAL A 647 39.24 -8.58 -6.59
C VAL A 647 38.00 -9.02 -5.83
N PHE A 648 38.09 -10.15 -5.14
CA PHE A 648 36.95 -10.75 -4.47
C PHE A 648 37.00 -10.47 -2.96
N LEU A 649 35.85 -10.15 -2.38
CA LEU A 649 35.69 -9.81 -0.95
C LEU A 649 34.41 -10.44 -0.37
N ALA A 650 34.50 -10.81 0.91
CA ALA A 650 34.08 -12.13 1.41
C ALA A 650 32.97 -12.04 2.49
N TYR A 651 32.06 -13.02 2.58
CA TYR A 651 30.86 -13.09 3.43
C TYR A 651 31.11 -13.95 4.67
N CYS A 652 31.04 -13.41 5.89
CA CYS A 652 31.36 -14.19 7.09
C CYS A 652 30.18 -15.09 7.57
N ILE A 653 30.45 -16.37 7.90
CA ILE A 653 29.63 -17.26 8.73
C ILE A 653 30.37 -17.51 10.02
N ILE A 654 29.74 -17.17 11.14
CA ILE A 654 30.21 -17.58 12.47
C ILE A 654 29.46 -18.86 12.84
N SER A 655 30.20 -19.95 13.02
CA SER A 655 29.66 -21.18 13.61
C SER A 655 30.10 -21.24 15.08
N HIS A 656 29.14 -21.27 16.01
CA HIS A 656 29.43 -21.63 17.38
C HIS A 656 29.63 -23.14 17.45
N GLY A 657 30.88 -23.58 17.48
CA GLY A 657 31.21 -24.92 17.94
C GLY A 657 31.17 -24.91 19.46
N TYR A 658 30.08 -25.42 20.04
CA TYR A 658 30.18 -26.02 21.36
C TYR A 658 30.86 -27.37 21.16
N THR A 659 32.12 -27.48 21.59
CA THR A 659 32.68 -28.78 22.00
C THR A 659 32.25 -29.06 23.43
#